data_AF-Q0RKW7-F1
#
_entry.id   AF-Q0RKW7-F1
#
_cell.length_a   1.000
_cell.length_b   1.000
_cell.length_c   1.000
_cell.angle_alpha   90.00
_cell.angle_beta   90.00
_cell.angle_gamma   90.00
#
_symmetry.space_group_name_H-M   'P 1'
#
loop_
_entity.id
_entity.type
_entity.pdbx_description
1 polymer ?
#
loop_
_entity_poly.entity_id
_entity_poly.type
_entity_poly.pdbx_seq_one_letter_code
_entity_poly.pdbx_strand_id
1 'polypeptide(L)'
;MVDQAQRLDFVGEAFDPLAFAAPAPVPASPPPSPTAPSPADTSSTEINPTETNPTRTNPTELIRHLRATTAAAHASALRAQAVLQLRVLAGLDGGPARPVGRAALPAAPALPAAPALPAAGALPPVPAVPVGLPPAPVWPRVTTEASFKPLARSAVRTLGAADLDRLARGAIADVLGPPYDQDGHDRSVRLAADGGLLLAAVDAIELRGGRPGRGLVRARLVGPAPHGEGLVEAAAQAARLFAVYVGLHLVLLDAHFVDGAAPGLQVDPGGIGSGELELVLEVTDVDLVPRPALRADAEIRAVGGDQVLARVTDVTVGLREGAGRPVGPGPGGTTPVWLGRKNRFGDRAMLSEFHMAHFCRGDQEIALGPEFAGYTGRKATRLPSGGLLLVDRVLEVHGTRGDPASLAGGAWHVTEYDAPADSWYFADTANASMPNCVYMETSLQAALMIGYYLGATLGDPAASVSLRNLGGTARVLREVDLRDATIRQHSTLLSTTDMPGSSLQSFAYTLSVDGEPFYEGETMFGYFSDAALANQTGLDAGRSVPTWLEATSPRPATRTLDVAARRADPGAPLVARDHLALLDTLDVVDGGGRYGQGYLHAVRPIDPNDWFFARHFHLDPVIPGSLGVETVIQAMQEWLLDSPHAEGLVDPAFVLPVDAPFTWKYRGQFLPTDGETRLEVHLKEVRRAPGRVRVTADASVWKPGLRIYELIDVAVELRTDGAASW
;
A
#
# COMPACT_ATOMS: atom_id res chain seq x y z
N MET A 1 -6.72 -27.12 35.15
CA MET A 1 -5.46 -26.76 35.84
C MET A 1 -4.36 -26.83 34.78
N VAL A 2 -3.74 -25.78 34.27
CA VAL A 2 -3.75 -24.31 34.47
C VAL A 2 -3.41 -23.76 33.07
N ASP A 3 -4.35 -23.10 32.40
CA ASP A 3 -4.30 -21.67 32.04
C ASP A 3 -2.98 -21.19 31.39
N GLN A 4 -2.99 -21.10 30.05
CA GLN A 4 -2.04 -20.31 29.26
C GLN A 4 -2.80 -19.37 28.30
N ALA A 5 -3.86 -18.73 28.81
CA ALA A 5 -4.40 -17.52 28.19
C ALA A 5 -3.54 -16.32 28.63
N GLN A 6 -2.35 -16.16 28.07
CA GLN A 6 -1.67 -14.86 28.13
C GLN A 6 -2.25 -13.95 27.05
N ARG A 7 -3.23 -13.16 27.49
CA ARG A 7 -3.67 -11.91 26.87
C ARG A 7 -2.46 -11.11 26.39
N LEU A 8 -2.34 -10.91 25.08
CA LEU A 8 -1.67 -9.73 24.54
C LEU A 8 -2.67 -8.58 24.59
N ASP A 9 -2.91 -8.05 25.79
CA ASP A 9 -3.53 -6.74 25.95
C ASP A 9 -2.51 -5.71 25.44
N PHE A 10 -2.74 -5.14 24.26
CA PHE A 10 -2.02 -3.97 23.80
C PHE A 10 -2.50 -2.76 24.61
N VAL A 11 -1.76 -2.44 25.67
CA VAL A 11 -1.95 -1.21 26.44
C VAL A 11 -1.39 -0.07 25.58
N GLY A 12 -2.25 0.88 25.19
CA GLY A 12 -1.91 2.05 24.38
C GLY A 12 -0.98 3.06 25.06
N GLU A 13 -0.01 2.61 25.85
CA GLU A 13 1.14 3.41 26.24
C GLU A 13 2.19 3.34 25.13
N ALA A 14 2.81 4.48 24.81
CA ALA A 14 4.00 4.47 23.99
C ALA A 14 5.06 3.62 24.70
N PHE A 15 5.37 2.45 24.14
CA PHE A 15 6.58 1.75 24.52
C PHE A 15 7.75 2.69 24.22
N ASP A 16 8.41 3.15 25.29
CA ASP A 16 9.67 3.87 25.22
C ASP A 16 10.81 2.89 25.53
N PRO A 17 11.36 2.16 24.54
CA PRO A 17 12.60 1.42 24.72
C PRO A 17 13.80 2.37 24.78
N LEU A 18 13.58 3.68 24.74
CA LEU A 18 14.55 4.71 24.49
C LEU A 18 14.56 5.82 25.54
N ALA A 19 14.86 5.46 26.80
CA ALA A 19 15.51 6.38 27.74
C ALA A 19 16.95 6.76 27.26
N PHE A 20 16.99 7.32 26.06
CA PHE A 20 18.00 8.03 25.28
C PHE A 20 18.39 9.29 26.01
N ALA A 21 19.42 9.29 26.87
CA ALA A 21 19.88 10.54 27.48
C ALA A 21 20.45 11.49 26.40
N ALA A 22 19.68 12.51 26.03
CA ALA A 22 20.16 13.68 25.29
C ALA A 22 19.81 14.97 26.06
N PRO A 23 20.73 15.93 26.21
CA PRO A 23 20.53 17.13 27.03
C PRO A 23 19.63 18.17 26.35
N ALA A 24 18.77 18.82 27.15
CA ALA A 24 17.76 19.78 26.70
C ALA A 24 18.35 21.12 26.20
N PRO A 25 17.84 21.71 25.11
CA PRO A 25 18.15 23.08 24.71
C PRO A 25 17.19 24.12 25.34
N VAL A 26 17.73 25.32 25.59
CA VAL A 26 17.08 26.49 26.23
C VAL A 26 16.25 27.29 25.21
N PRO A 27 15.05 27.80 25.55
CA PRO A 27 14.18 28.47 24.58
C PRO A 27 14.51 29.96 24.39
N ALA A 28 14.42 30.44 23.15
CA ALA A 28 14.54 31.86 22.77
C ALA A 28 13.17 32.48 22.44
N SER A 29 13.01 33.77 22.79
CA SER A 29 11.76 34.55 22.72
C SER A 29 11.45 35.10 21.31
N PRO A 30 10.17 35.41 20.99
CA PRO A 30 9.74 35.79 19.65
C PRO A 30 9.84 37.31 19.39
N PRO A 31 10.02 37.76 18.12
CA PRO A 31 9.88 39.16 17.75
C PRO A 31 8.47 39.47 17.16
N PRO A 32 8.08 40.76 17.10
CA PRO A 32 6.73 41.18 16.73
C PRO A 32 6.58 41.53 15.24
N SER A 33 5.37 41.33 14.70
CA SER A 33 4.82 41.96 13.47
C SER A 33 4.25 43.35 13.81
N PRO A 34 3.90 44.30 12.90
CA PRO A 34 3.43 44.17 11.50
C PRO A 34 4.03 45.27 10.55
N THR A 35 3.67 45.50 9.27
CA THR A 35 2.41 46.10 8.74
C THR A 35 2.55 46.35 7.21
N ALA A 36 1.46 46.24 6.44
CA ALA A 36 1.33 46.65 5.03
C ALA A 36 0.87 48.12 4.89
N PRO A 37 0.96 48.77 3.70
CA PRO A 37 -0.27 48.93 2.88
C PRO A 37 -0.13 49.12 1.33
N SER A 38 -1.13 48.60 0.63
CA SER A 38 -2.00 49.17 -0.45
C SER A 38 -1.54 49.69 -1.84
N PRO A 39 -2.48 49.70 -2.84
CA PRO A 39 -2.24 49.41 -4.25
C PRO A 39 -2.64 50.55 -5.24
N ALA A 40 -2.36 50.34 -6.54
CA ALA A 40 -2.89 51.08 -7.71
C ALA A 40 -2.29 50.42 -8.98
N ASP A 41 -2.85 50.39 -10.18
CA ASP A 41 -4.17 50.67 -10.74
C ASP A 41 -4.20 50.04 -12.16
N THR A 42 -5.39 49.97 -12.73
CA THR A 42 -5.87 49.30 -13.95
C THR A 42 -5.44 49.96 -15.29
N SER A 43 -5.46 49.20 -16.41
CA SER A 43 -6.11 49.62 -17.66
C SER A 43 -6.11 48.52 -18.75
N SER A 44 -7.16 48.57 -19.56
CA SER A 44 -7.68 47.59 -20.52
C SER A 44 -7.67 48.13 -21.96
N THR A 45 -7.73 47.25 -22.98
CA THR A 45 -8.34 47.49 -24.33
C THR A 45 -8.25 46.18 -25.13
N GLU A 46 -9.34 45.47 -25.41
CA GLU A 46 -10.33 45.58 -26.52
C GLU A 46 -9.95 44.90 -27.85
N ILE A 47 -10.99 44.36 -28.50
CA ILE A 47 -11.07 43.18 -29.38
C ILE A 47 -11.52 43.60 -30.80
N ASN A 48 -11.17 42.87 -31.87
CA ASN A 48 -12.17 42.45 -32.88
C ASN A 48 -11.72 41.38 -33.90
N PRO A 49 -12.68 40.60 -34.49
CA PRO A 49 -12.47 39.32 -35.18
C PRO A 49 -12.82 39.35 -36.70
N THR A 50 -12.68 38.22 -37.39
CA THR A 50 -13.38 37.83 -38.67
C THR A 50 -13.06 36.36 -38.99
N GLU A 51 -14.02 35.42 -38.95
CA GLU A 51 -14.85 34.85 -40.06
C GLU A 51 -14.13 34.00 -41.14
N THR A 52 -14.38 32.67 -41.17
CA THR A 52 -15.09 31.89 -42.24
C THR A 52 -14.86 30.37 -42.17
N ASN A 53 -15.78 29.62 -42.77
CA ASN A 53 -16.19 28.20 -42.61
C ASN A 53 -15.75 27.35 -43.86
N PRO A 54 -16.17 26.08 -44.09
CA PRO A 54 -15.65 24.78 -43.62
C PRO A 54 -15.17 23.78 -44.72
N THR A 55 -14.71 22.60 -44.25
CA THR A 55 -14.76 21.21 -44.82
C THR A 55 -13.47 20.54 -45.30
N ARG A 56 -12.86 19.77 -44.38
CA ARG A 56 -12.47 18.34 -44.53
C ARG A 56 -12.20 17.78 -43.13
N THR A 57 -13.14 17.02 -42.57
CA THR A 57 -13.08 16.61 -41.16
C THR A 57 -11.97 15.56 -40.94
N ASN A 58 -10.88 16.01 -40.33
CA ASN A 58 -9.82 15.15 -39.80
C ASN A 58 -10.40 14.34 -38.60
N PRO A 59 -10.14 13.03 -38.45
CA PRO A 59 -10.58 12.23 -37.29
C PRO A 59 -10.21 12.87 -35.94
N THR A 60 -9.06 13.54 -35.87
CA THR A 60 -8.64 14.32 -34.69
C THR A 60 -9.50 15.57 -34.49
N GLU A 61 -9.96 16.21 -35.56
CA GLU A 61 -10.95 17.30 -35.48
C GLU A 61 -12.34 16.81 -35.12
N LEU A 62 -12.75 15.62 -35.57
CA LEU A 62 -14.01 15.02 -35.15
C LEU A 62 -13.98 14.68 -33.66
N ILE A 63 -12.89 14.10 -33.16
CA ILE A 63 -12.69 13.84 -31.73
C ILE A 63 -12.65 15.15 -30.93
N ARG A 64 -11.97 16.18 -31.45
CA ARG A 64 -11.95 17.51 -30.82
C ARG A 64 -13.33 18.16 -30.84
N HIS A 65 -14.07 18.03 -31.94
CA HIS A 65 -15.43 18.52 -32.08
C HIS A 65 -16.34 17.79 -31.11
N LEU A 66 -16.33 16.45 -31.07
CA LEU A 66 -17.08 15.63 -30.12
C LEU A 66 -16.76 16.00 -28.67
N ARG A 67 -15.48 16.18 -28.31
CA ARG A 67 -15.08 16.66 -26.98
C ARG A 67 -15.66 18.05 -26.70
N ALA A 68 -15.62 18.96 -27.67
CA ALA A 68 -16.18 20.30 -27.55
C ALA A 68 -17.72 20.30 -27.48
N THR A 69 -18.42 19.45 -28.26
CA THR A 69 -19.88 19.31 -28.20
C THR A 69 -20.31 18.67 -26.89
N THR A 70 -19.57 17.66 -26.40
CA THR A 70 -19.80 17.04 -25.08
C THR A 70 -19.57 18.03 -23.95
N ALA A 71 -18.48 18.80 -23.99
CA ALA A 71 -18.22 19.85 -23.02
C ALA A 71 -19.28 20.97 -23.08
N ALA A 72 -19.73 21.36 -24.27
CA ALA A 72 -20.79 22.35 -24.45
C ALA A 72 -22.16 21.83 -23.97
N ALA A 73 -22.48 20.56 -24.22
CA ALA A 73 -23.68 19.90 -23.73
C ALA A 73 -23.65 19.78 -22.20
N HIS A 74 -22.51 19.42 -21.62
CA HIS A 74 -22.32 19.35 -20.18
C HIS A 74 -22.42 20.73 -19.53
N ALA A 75 -21.79 21.76 -20.10
CA ALA A 75 -21.95 23.15 -19.64
C ALA A 75 -23.40 23.66 -19.80
N SER A 76 -24.12 23.22 -20.84
CA SER A 76 -25.54 23.52 -21.02
C SER A 76 -26.39 22.83 -19.97
N ALA A 77 -26.10 21.57 -19.64
CA ALA A 77 -26.78 20.81 -18.59
C ALA A 77 -26.55 21.43 -17.21
N LEU A 78 -25.30 21.81 -16.89
CA LEU A 78 -24.97 22.51 -15.64
C LEU A 78 -25.66 23.88 -15.54
N ARG A 79 -25.76 24.62 -16.66
CA ARG A 79 -26.53 25.88 -16.70
C ARG A 79 -28.03 25.64 -16.50
N ALA A 80 -28.59 24.61 -17.13
CA ALA A 80 -30.00 24.25 -16.93
C ALA A 80 -30.26 23.84 -15.47
N GLN A 81 -29.35 23.07 -14.86
CA GLN A 81 -29.41 22.65 -13.48
C GLN A 81 -29.29 23.84 -12.51
N ALA A 82 -28.37 24.76 -12.75
CA ALA A 82 -28.23 25.99 -11.95
C ALA A 82 -29.49 26.88 -12.04
N VAL A 83 -30.08 27.02 -13.24
CA VAL A 83 -31.36 27.75 -13.40
C VAL A 83 -32.50 27.03 -12.68
N LEU A 84 -32.53 25.69 -12.69
CA LEU A 84 -33.54 24.91 -11.97
C LEU A 84 -33.38 25.09 -10.45
N GLN A 85 -32.16 25.02 -9.94
CA GLN A 85 -31.84 25.23 -8.52
C GLN A 85 -32.21 26.64 -8.07
N LEU A 86 -31.91 27.67 -8.88
CA LEU A 86 -32.32 29.06 -8.59
C LEU A 86 -33.84 29.25 -8.63
N ARG A 87 -34.56 28.52 -9.50
CA ARG A 87 -36.04 28.52 -9.49
C ARG A 87 -36.63 27.81 -8.27
N VAL A 88 -36.02 26.72 -7.83
CA VAL A 88 -36.41 26.01 -6.61
C VAL A 88 -36.18 26.91 -5.40
N LEU A 89 -35.02 27.59 -5.33
CA LEU A 89 -34.71 28.58 -4.29
C LEU A 89 -35.67 29.77 -4.30
N ALA A 90 -35.98 30.33 -5.48
CA ALA A 90 -36.96 31.42 -5.61
C ALA A 90 -38.40 31.01 -5.25
N GLY A 91 -38.72 29.71 -5.35
CA GLY A 91 -40.01 29.13 -4.96
C GLY A 91 -40.18 28.90 -3.45
N LEU A 92 -39.09 28.96 -2.68
CA LEU A 92 -39.11 28.75 -1.22
C LEU A 92 -39.44 30.03 -0.43
N ASP A 93 -39.35 31.22 -1.04
CA ASP A 93 -39.58 32.53 -0.38
C ASP A 93 -40.91 33.23 -0.76
N GLY A 94 -41.86 32.55 -1.42
CA GLY A 94 -43.26 33.00 -1.51
C GLY A 94 -43.56 34.27 -2.33
N GLY A 95 -42.66 34.77 -3.18
CA GLY A 95 -42.89 35.96 -4.03
C GLY A 95 -43.14 35.65 -5.52
N PRO A 96 -43.94 36.45 -6.27
CA PRO A 96 -44.23 36.18 -7.68
C PRO A 96 -43.01 36.44 -8.58
N ALA A 97 -42.76 35.52 -9.51
CA ALA A 97 -41.59 35.49 -10.39
C ALA A 97 -41.50 36.71 -11.34
N ARG A 98 -40.33 37.37 -11.35
CA ARG A 98 -39.94 38.39 -12.34
C ARG A 98 -38.82 37.85 -13.24
N PRO A 99 -38.81 38.13 -14.56
CA PRO A 99 -37.79 37.62 -15.48
C PRO A 99 -36.51 38.46 -15.38
N VAL A 100 -35.36 37.81 -15.19
CA VAL A 100 -34.04 38.46 -15.21
C VAL A 100 -33.38 38.21 -16.57
N GLY A 101 -33.03 39.30 -17.26
CA GLY A 101 -32.43 39.33 -18.59
C GLY A 101 -30.97 38.88 -18.62
N ARG A 102 -30.54 38.48 -19.83
CA ARG A 102 -29.16 38.09 -20.19
C ARG A 102 -28.17 39.20 -19.84
N ALA A 103 -27.25 38.92 -18.92
CA ALA A 103 -26.00 39.66 -18.75
C ALA A 103 -24.82 38.67 -18.73
N ALA A 104 -23.80 38.97 -19.53
CA ALA A 104 -22.66 38.13 -19.83
C ALA A 104 -21.59 38.18 -18.73
N LEU A 105 -20.82 37.10 -18.55
CA LEU A 105 -19.66 37.01 -17.66
C LEU A 105 -18.40 36.57 -18.46
N PRO A 106 -17.18 36.95 -18.02
CA PRO A 106 -16.01 37.15 -18.87
C PRO A 106 -15.20 35.88 -19.21
N ALA A 107 -14.37 35.96 -20.25
CA ALA A 107 -13.55 34.88 -20.80
C ALA A 107 -12.25 34.62 -20.01
N ALA A 108 -11.80 33.36 -20.01
CA ALA A 108 -10.57 32.87 -19.37
C ALA A 108 -9.30 33.11 -20.22
N PRO A 109 -8.10 33.25 -19.63
CA PRO A 109 -6.86 33.53 -20.35
C PRO A 109 -6.26 32.29 -21.03
N ALA A 110 -5.51 32.52 -22.12
CA ALA A 110 -4.84 31.48 -22.91
C ALA A 110 -3.49 31.04 -22.30
N LEU A 111 -3.19 29.75 -22.40
CA LEU A 111 -1.91 29.14 -21.99
C LEU A 111 -0.86 29.24 -23.13
N PRO A 112 0.44 29.39 -22.81
CA PRO A 112 1.50 29.41 -23.81
C PRO A 112 1.80 28.02 -24.38
N ALA A 113 2.30 27.97 -25.61
CA ALA A 113 2.64 26.73 -26.31
C ALA A 113 3.93 26.10 -25.76
N ALA A 114 3.93 24.77 -25.63
CA ALA A 114 5.10 23.97 -25.26
C ALA A 114 6.10 23.85 -26.44
N PRO A 115 7.41 23.73 -26.18
CA PRO A 115 8.42 23.59 -27.22
C PRO A 115 8.38 22.20 -27.87
N ALA A 116 8.73 22.13 -29.16
CA ALA A 116 8.70 20.91 -29.96
C ALA A 116 9.87 19.96 -29.60
N LEU A 117 9.57 18.67 -29.47
CA LEU A 117 10.55 17.58 -29.40
C LEU A 117 11.12 17.27 -30.80
N PRO A 118 12.42 16.93 -30.92
CA PRO A 118 13.03 16.61 -32.21
C PRO A 118 12.54 15.26 -32.75
N ALA A 119 12.42 15.18 -34.08
CA ALA A 119 11.91 14.03 -34.81
C ALA A 119 12.83 12.80 -34.70
N ALA A 120 12.22 11.64 -34.46
CA ALA A 120 12.87 10.33 -34.37
C ALA A 120 13.48 9.92 -35.71
N GLY A 121 14.80 9.76 -35.75
CA GLY A 121 15.51 9.05 -36.80
C GLY A 121 15.46 7.54 -36.56
N ALA A 122 15.31 6.76 -37.63
CA ALA A 122 15.14 5.31 -37.62
C ALA A 122 16.25 4.56 -36.85
N LEU A 123 15.84 3.74 -35.88
CA LEU A 123 16.72 2.80 -35.18
C LEU A 123 16.90 1.50 -36.00
N PRO A 124 18.09 0.87 -35.98
CA PRO A 124 18.35 -0.37 -36.69
C PRO A 124 17.71 -1.59 -36.01
N PRO A 125 17.48 -2.71 -36.73
CA PRO A 125 16.77 -3.87 -36.20
C PRO A 125 17.63 -4.65 -35.19
N VAL A 126 17.03 -5.00 -34.05
CA VAL A 126 17.62 -5.84 -33.00
C VAL A 126 17.54 -7.31 -33.40
N PRO A 127 18.60 -8.12 -33.28
CA PRO A 127 18.57 -9.53 -33.64
C PRO A 127 17.75 -10.36 -32.64
N ALA A 128 16.95 -11.30 -33.14
CA ALA A 128 16.14 -12.21 -32.34
C ALA A 128 17.02 -13.22 -31.59
N VAL A 129 16.86 -13.29 -30.28
CA VAL A 129 17.46 -14.32 -29.40
C VAL A 129 16.41 -15.44 -29.19
N PRO A 130 16.78 -16.74 -29.22
CA PRO A 130 15.84 -17.83 -29.02
C PRO A 130 15.33 -17.84 -27.57
N VAL A 131 14.00 -17.82 -27.41
CA VAL A 131 13.31 -17.92 -26.12
C VAL A 131 13.27 -19.38 -25.70
N GLY A 132 14.21 -19.79 -24.85
CA GLY A 132 14.02 -20.91 -23.93
C GLY A 132 13.75 -20.31 -22.55
N LEU A 133 12.58 -20.57 -21.97
CA LEU A 133 12.30 -20.16 -20.60
C LEU A 133 13.35 -20.80 -19.67
N PRO A 134 14.06 -20.01 -18.85
CA PRO A 134 14.92 -20.59 -17.83
C PRO A 134 14.06 -21.42 -16.85
N PRO A 135 14.64 -22.48 -16.24
CA PRO A 135 13.93 -23.23 -15.21
C PRO A 135 13.43 -22.30 -14.12
N ALA A 136 12.22 -22.56 -13.62
CA ALA A 136 11.60 -21.76 -12.57
C ALA A 136 12.59 -21.58 -11.40
N PRO A 137 12.85 -20.35 -10.96
CA PRO A 137 13.74 -20.13 -9.82
C PRO A 137 13.16 -20.86 -8.61
N VAL A 138 14.03 -21.53 -7.85
CA VAL A 138 13.67 -22.06 -6.54
C VAL A 138 13.38 -20.86 -5.64
N TRP A 139 12.11 -20.50 -5.50
CA TRP A 139 11.71 -19.32 -4.74
C TRP A 139 12.09 -19.52 -3.26
N PRO A 140 12.65 -18.49 -2.60
CA PRO A 140 12.96 -18.56 -1.17
C PRO A 140 11.67 -18.84 -0.37
N ARG A 141 11.80 -19.30 0.88
CA ARG A 141 10.66 -19.39 1.81
C ARG A 141 9.83 -18.11 1.74
N VAL A 142 8.57 -18.26 1.35
CA VAL A 142 7.58 -17.19 1.23
C VAL A 142 7.45 -16.48 2.57
N THR A 143 7.31 -15.16 2.53
CA THR A 143 7.07 -14.35 3.73
C THR A 143 5.66 -14.52 4.27
N THR A 144 5.50 -14.37 5.58
CA THR A 144 4.18 -14.10 6.16
C THR A 144 3.87 -12.61 6.08
N GLU A 145 2.60 -12.23 6.23
CA GLU A 145 2.19 -10.82 6.27
C GLU A 145 2.96 -10.00 7.33
N ALA A 146 3.38 -10.64 8.42
CA ALA A 146 4.11 -10.01 9.52
C ALA A 146 5.62 -9.82 9.25
N SER A 147 6.12 -10.30 8.12
CA SER A 147 7.55 -10.24 7.81
C SER A 147 7.98 -8.82 7.48
N PHE A 148 9.12 -8.38 8.04
CA PHE A 148 9.70 -7.10 7.66
C PHE A 148 10.06 -7.08 6.17
N LYS A 149 9.63 -6.04 5.46
CA LYS A 149 9.97 -5.78 4.06
C LYS A 149 11.29 -5.00 4.01
N PRO A 150 12.39 -5.59 3.49
CA PRO A 150 13.66 -4.88 3.36
C PRO A 150 13.51 -3.62 2.50
N LEU A 151 14.12 -2.53 2.94
CA LEU A 151 14.09 -1.23 2.26
C LEU A 151 15.01 -1.18 1.04
N ALA A 152 15.97 -2.09 0.98
CA ALA A 152 16.79 -2.39 -0.17
C ALA A 152 17.11 -3.89 -0.17
N ARG A 153 17.51 -4.40 -1.34
CA ARG A 153 17.91 -5.80 -1.50
C ARG A 153 19.28 -5.86 -2.15
N SER A 154 20.10 -6.79 -1.67
CA SER A 154 21.38 -7.13 -2.27
C SER A 154 21.41 -8.61 -2.67
N ALA A 155 22.15 -8.91 -3.73
CA ALA A 155 22.50 -10.28 -4.10
C ALA A 155 23.67 -10.81 -3.26
N VAL A 156 24.39 -9.95 -2.54
CA VAL A 156 25.54 -10.35 -1.72
C VAL A 156 25.07 -11.14 -0.50
N ARG A 157 25.55 -12.38 -0.38
CA ARG A 157 25.19 -13.29 0.73
C ARG A 157 26.37 -13.70 1.60
N THR A 158 27.57 -13.36 1.17
CA THR A 158 28.83 -13.65 1.85
C THR A 158 29.74 -12.43 1.77
N LEU A 159 30.62 -12.23 2.75
CA LEU A 159 31.54 -11.09 2.80
C LEU A 159 32.92 -11.55 3.25
N GLY A 160 33.95 -11.15 2.52
CA GLY A 160 35.34 -11.33 2.92
C GLY A 160 35.85 -10.15 3.77
N ALA A 161 37.09 -10.27 4.26
CA ALA A 161 37.74 -9.23 5.06
C ALA A 161 37.75 -7.85 4.36
N ALA A 162 38.02 -7.81 3.05
CA ALA A 162 38.06 -6.56 2.29
C ALA A 162 36.69 -5.86 2.21
N ASP A 163 35.60 -6.63 2.17
CA ASP A 163 34.25 -6.08 2.15
C ASP A 163 33.87 -5.55 3.54
N LEU A 164 34.19 -6.29 4.59
CA LEU A 164 34.00 -5.86 5.98
C LEU A 164 34.79 -4.57 6.28
N ASP A 165 36.03 -4.46 5.80
CA ASP A 165 36.85 -3.23 5.91
C ASP A 165 36.25 -2.03 5.17
N ARG A 166 35.53 -2.25 4.07
CA ARG A 166 34.78 -1.19 3.38
C ARG A 166 33.56 -0.77 4.20
N LEU A 167 32.79 -1.73 4.70
CA LEU A 167 31.62 -1.46 5.55
C LEU A 167 32.01 -0.77 6.87
N ALA A 168 33.15 -1.12 7.47
CA ALA A 168 33.68 -0.43 8.65
C ALA A 168 34.06 1.04 8.39
N ARG A 169 34.34 1.39 7.13
CA ARG A 169 34.59 2.79 6.69
C ARG A 169 33.35 3.50 6.16
N GLY A 170 32.18 2.85 6.23
CA GLY A 170 30.91 3.40 5.74
C GLY A 170 30.76 3.38 4.21
N ALA A 171 31.52 2.55 3.50
CA ALA A 171 31.38 2.36 2.06
C ALA A 171 30.33 1.27 1.75
N ILE A 172 29.07 1.54 2.10
CA ILE A 172 27.98 0.54 2.05
C ILE A 172 27.62 0.18 0.61
N ALA A 173 27.38 1.17 -0.24
CA ALA A 173 27.01 0.96 -1.65
C ALA A 173 28.09 0.23 -2.45
N ASP A 174 29.37 0.41 -2.13
CA ASP A 174 30.51 -0.30 -2.75
C ASP A 174 30.47 -1.81 -2.51
N VAL A 175 29.76 -2.25 -1.46
CA VAL A 175 29.64 -3.65 -1.07
C VAL A 175 28.27 -4.21 -1.41
N LEU A 176 27.19 -3.52 -1.02
CA LEU A 176 25.82 -4.02 -1.16
C LEU A 176 25.14 -3.63 -2.47
N GLY A 177 25.71 -2.67 -3.21
CA GLY A 177 25.28 -2.25 -4.53
C GLY A 177 24.48 -0.94 -4.57
N PRO A 178 24.07 -0.51 -5.79
CA PRO A 178 23.46 0.80 -6.03
C PRO A 178 22.22 1.15 -5.19
N PRO A 179 21.31 0.22 -4.83
CA PRO A 179 20.13 0.55 -4.00
C PRO A 179 20.46 1.10 -2.60
N TYR A 180 21.70 0.97 -2.15
CA TYR A 180 22.18 1.46 -0.86
C TYR A 180 22.85 2.83 -0.94
N ASP A 181 23.01 3.41 -2.14
CA ASP A 181 23.69 4.70 -2.32
C ASP A 181 22.82 5.89 -1.89
N GLN A 182 23.27 6.59 -0.84
CA GLN A 182 22.68 7.83 -0.33
C GLN A 182 23.56 9.06 -0.55
N ASP A 183 24.27 9.15 -1.69
CA ASP A 183 25.12 10.31 -2.07
C ASP A 183 26.21 10.63 -1.02
N GLY A 184 26.65 9.61 -0.26
CA GLY A 184 27.65 9.73 0.81
C GLY A 184 27.12 10.21 2.17
N HIS A 185 25.81 10.33 2.35
CA HIS A 185 25.16 10.65 3.63
C HIS A 185 25.16 9.48 4.64
N ASP A 186 25.60 8.30 4.23
CA ASP A 186 25.67 7.06 5.02
C ASP A 186 27.07 6.79 5.60
N ARG A 187 28.07 7.66 5.37
CA ARG A 187 29.47 7.44 5.79
C ARG A 187 29.69 7.31 7.31
N SER A 188 28.72 7.77 8.10
CA SER A 188 28.70 7.65 9.56
C SER A 188 28.14 6.30 10.03
N VAL A 189 27.46 5.57 9.14
CA VAL A 189 26.96 4.22 9.39
C VAL A 189 28.10 3.23 9.20
N ARG A 190 28.67 2.77 10.31
CA ARG A 190 29.85 1.89 10.33
C ARG A 190 29.58 0.66 11.16
N LEU A 191 30.08 -0.49 10.71
CA LEU A 191 29.90 -1.75 11.46
C LEU A 191 30.64 -1.75 12.79
N ALA A 192 31.84 -1.16 12.82
CA ALA A 192 32.70 -1.11 13.99
C ALA A 192 32.87 0.32 14.48
N ALA A 193 32.88 0.48 15.80
CA ALA A 193 33.37 1.69 16.47
C ALA A 193 34.91 1.71 16.48
N ASP A 194 35.52 2.60 17.27
CA ASP A 194 36.98 2.81 17.33
C ASP A 194 37.80 1.56 17.73
N GLY A 195 37.16 0.50 18.23
CA GLY A 195 37.78 -0.78 18.61
C GLY A 195 38.10 -1.74 17.46
N GLY A 196 37.67 -1.44 16.23
CA GLY A 196 37.96 -2.26 15.04
C GLY A 196 37.00 -3.45 14.83
N LEU A 197 37.19 -4.16 13.72
CA LEU A 197 36.35 -5.31 13.34
C LEU A 197 36.70 -6.57 14.12
N LEU A 198 35.67 -7.24 14.63
CA LEU A 198 35.76 -8.56 15.26
C LEU A 198 35.25 -9.69 14.36
N LEU A 199 34.60 -9.34 13.24
CA LEU A 199 34.20 -10.27 12.20
C LEU A 199 35.34 -10.42 11.18
N ALA A 200 35.82 -11.65 10.97
CA ALA A 200 36.83 -11.99 9.97
C ALA A 200 36.21 -12.25 8.58
N ALA A 201 35.03 -12.88 8.55
CA ALA A 201 34.27 -13.17 7.35
C ALA A 201 32.79 -13.40 7.69
N VAL A 202 31.91 -13.26 6.69
CA VAL A 202 30.50 -13.61 6.79
C VAL A 202 30.21 -14.68 5.75
N ASP A 203 29.82 -15.87 6.21
CA ASP A 203 29.61 -17.05 5.39
C ASP A 203 28.15 -17.16 4.90
N ALA A 204 27.21 -16.50 5.57
CA ALA A 204 25.81 -16.45 5.13
C ALA A 204 25.07 -15.22 5.67
N ILE A 205 24.26 -14.60 4.81
CA ILE A 205 23.22 -13.64 5.17
C ILE A 205 21.89 -14.10 4.57
N GLU A 206 20.96 -14.49 5.44
CA GLU A 206 19.66 -15.05 5.04
C GLU A 206 18.53 -14.13 5.51
N LEU A 207 17.86 -13.43 4.58
CA LEU A 207 16.72 -12.53 4.90
C LEU A 207 15.60 -13.23 5.67
N ARG A 208 15.36 -14.51 5.36
CA ARG A 208 14.29 -15.34 5.91
C ARG A 208 14.83 -16.56 6.68
N GLY A 209 16.09 -16.46 7.13
CA GLY A 209 16.75 -17.50 7.91
C GLY A 209 16.42 -17.39 9.40
N GLY A 210 16.96 -18.35 10.17
CA GLY A 210 16.75 -18.45 11.61
C GLY A 210 15.42 -19.10 11.98
N ARG A 211 15.25 -19.44 13.27
CA ARG A 211 14.02 -20.06 13.77
C ARG A 211 12.77 -19.20 13.57
N PRO A 212 12.80 -17.88 13.80
CA PRO A 212 11.62 -17.03 13.58
C PRO A 212 11.44 -16.66 12.10
N GLY A 213 12.35 -17.02 11.20
CA GLY A 213 12.31 -16.66 9.78
C GLY A 213 12.49 -15.15 9.51
N ARG A 214 13.04 -14.40 10.47
CA ARG A 214 13.18 -12.93 10.42
C ARG A 214 14.56 -12.45 9.99
N GLY A 215 15.54 -13.35 9.89
CA GLY A 215 16.91 -13.00 9.52
C GLY A 215 17.95 -13.85 10.21
N LEU A 216 19.03 -14.18 9.49
CA LEU A 216 20.17 -14.90 10.04
C LEU A 216 21.48 -14.43 9.41
N VAL A 217 22.53 -14.33 10.24
CA VAL A 217 23.91 -14.08 9.83
C VAL A 217 24.80 -15.17 10.40
N ARG A 218 25.63 -15.81 9.57
CA ARG A 218 26.76 -16.67 10.02
C ARG A 218 28.07 -15.98 9.72
N ALA A 219 28.91 -15.81 10.72
CA ALA A 219 30.18 -15.11 10.61
C ALA A 219 31.30 -15.84 11.36
N ARG A 220 32.54 -15.71 10.88
CA ARG A 220 33.74 -16.16 11.61
C ARG A 220 34.37 -14.98 12.34
N LEU A 221 34.89 -15.22 13.54
CA LEU A 221 35.50 -14.18 14.36
C LEU A 221 37.01 -14.07 14.13
N VAL A 222 37.57 -12.87 14.32
CA VAL A 222 39.03 -12.65 14.26
C VAL A 222 39.77 -13.38 15.39
N GLY A 223 41.01 -13.79 15.13
CA GLY A 223 41.89 -14.41 16.11
C GLY A 223 42.86 -13.43 16.76
N PRO A 224 43.19 -13.56 18.06
CA PRO A 224 42.66 -14.53 19.03
C PRO A 224 41.19 -14.25 19.41
N ALA A 225 40.46 -15.30 19.78
CA ALA A 225 39.04 -15.24 20.09
C ALA A 225 38.69 -14.13 21.10
N PRO A 226 37.66 -13.30 20.83
CA PRO A 226 37.20 -12.33 21.80
C PRO A 226 36.60 -13.00 23.04
N HIS A 227 36.68 -12.33 24.18
CA HIS A 227 36.12 -12.78 25.45
C HIS A 227 35.30 -11.66 26.10
N GLY A 228 34.33 -12.02 26.94
CA GLY A 228 33.51 -11.06 27.68
C GLY A 228 32.82 -10.07 26.74
N GLU A 229 33.03 -8.77 26.96
CA GLU A 229 32.46 -7.68 26.15
C GLU A 229 32.81 -7.77 24.66
N GLY A 230 33.94 -8.38 24.29
CA GLY A 230 34.30 -8.59 22.88
C GLY A 230 33.32 -9.51 22.14
N LEU A 231 32.70 -10.48 22.83
CA LEU A 231 31.66 -11.33 22.22
C LEU A 231 30.37 -10.55 21.99
N VAL A 232 30.05 -9.64 22.92
CA VAL A 232 28.89 -8.76 22.82
C VAL A 232 29.09 -7.80 21.64
N GLU A 233 30.26 -7.19 21.51
CA GLU A 233 30.56 -6.31 20.37
C GLU A 233 30.59 -7.09 19.05
N ALA A 234 31.13 -8.32 19.00
CA ALA A 234 31.06 -9.13 17.77
C ALA A 234 29.62 -9.42 17.34
N ALA A 235 28.73 -9.71 18.29
CA ALA A 235 27.30 -9.88 18.03
C ALA A 235 26.65 -8.56 17.58
N ALA A 236 27.02 -7.43 18.20
CA ALA A 236 26.55 -6.10 17.78
C ALA A 236 27.00 -5.76 16.35
N GLN A 237 28.24 -6.07 15.95
CA GLN A 237 28.71 -5.87 14.57
C GLN A 237 27.91 -6.70 13.57
N ALA A 238 27.58 -7.96 13.89
CA ALA A 238 26.73 -8.79 13.04
C ALA A 238 25.29 -8.26 12.97
N ALA A 239 24.74 -7.74 14.07
CA ALA A 239 23.43 -7.10 14.10
C ALA A 239 23.40 -5.80 13.28
N ARG A 240 24.42 -4.93 13.42
CA ARG A 240 24.61 -3.71 12.60
C ARG A 240 24.71 -4.06 11.11
N LEU A 241 25.42 -5.14 10.78
CA LEU A 241 25.50 -5.64 9.41
C LEU A 241 24.11 -6.01 8.88
N PHE A 242 23.31 -6.78 9.61
CA PHE A 242 21.98 -7.15 9.14
C PHE A 242 21.04 -5.94 9.05
N ALA A 243 21.12 -5.00 9.99
CA ALA A 243 20.37 -3.74 9.96
C ALA A 243 20.70 -2.90 8.70
N VAL A 244 21.98 -2.81 8.34
CA VAL A 244 22.41 -2.19 7.06
C VAL A 244 21.91 -2.99 5.88
N TYR A 245 22.01 -4.32 5.92
CA TYR A 245 21.61 -5.22 4.84
C TYR A 245 20.12 -5.11 4.49
N VAL A 246 19.24 -4.96 5.48
CA VAL A 246 17.80 -4.72 5.24
C VAL A 246 17.46 -3.24 5.00
N GLY A 247 18.47 -2.36 5.03
CA GLY A 247 18.36 -0.97 4.61
C GLY A 247 17.83 0.00 5.66
N LEU A 248 17.87 -0.33 6.96
CA LEU A 248 17.28 0.53 8.01
C LEU A 248 17.84 1.96 8.05
N HIS A 249 19.07 2.16 7.59
CA HIS A 249 19.72 3.47 7.54
C HIS A 249 19.22 4.36 6.38
N LEU A 250 18.59 3.78 5.35
CA LEU A 250 18.22 4.47 4.12
C LEU A 250 17.06 5.45 4.27
N VAL A 251 16.43 5.48 5.45
CA VAL A 251 15.25 6.30 5.74
C VAL A 251 15.53 7.45 6.71
N LEU A 252 16.81 7.68 7.04
CA LEU A 252 17.26 8.77 7.91
C LEU A 252 18.42 9.51 7.26
N LEU A 253 18.39 10.84 7.32
CA LEU A 253 19.50 11.66 6.84
C LEU A 253 20.68 11.63 7.82
N ASP A 254 21.89 11.43 7.29
CA ASP A 254 23.14 11.35 8.06
C ASP A 254 23.07 10.35 9.22
N ALA A 255 22.52 9.17 8.92
CA ALA A 255 22.25 8.15 9.93
C ALA A 255 23.52 7.69 10.67
N HIS A 256 23.37 7.32 11.94
CA HIS A 256 24.42 6.68 12.74
C HIS A 256 23.80 5.65 13.70
N PHE A 257 24.60 4.66 14.07
CA PHE A 257 24.17 3.65 15.04
C PHE A 257 24.14 4.21 16.46
N VAL A 258 23.15 3.75 17.22
CA VAL A 258 23.07 3.90 18.67
C VAL A 258 22.87 2.52 19.28
N ASP A 259 23.65 2.19 20.29
CA ASP A 259 23.52 0.89 20.98
C ASP A 259 22.35 0.94 21.97
N GLY A 260 21.61 -0.16 22.07
CA GLY A 260 20.52 -0.32 23.02
C GLY A 260 20.97 -0.64 24.44
N ALA A 261 20.05 -1.21 25.23
CA ALA A 261 20.37 -1.71 26.56
C ALA A 261 21.49 -2.78 26.51
N ALA A 262 22.22 -2.92 27.62
CA ALA A 262 23.32 -3.87 27.72
C ALA A 262 22.83 -5.32 27.48
N PRO A 263 23.34 -6.02 26.44
CA PRO A 263 22.93 -7.39 26.15
C PRO A 263 23.28 -8.37 27.26
N GLY A 264 22.49 -9.44 27.37
CA GLY A 264 22.82 -10.56 28.26
C GLY A 264 23.93 -11.41 27.67
N LEU A 265 24.94 -11.79 28.46
CA LEU A 265 26.00 -12.71 28.05
C LEU A 265 26.02 -13.94 28.96
N GLN A 266 25.94 -15.12 28.35
CA GLN A 266 26.13 -16.41 29.02
C GLN A 266 27.29 -17.16 28.36
N VAL A 267 28.25 -17.61 29.15
CA VAL A 267 29.43 -18.37 28.68
C VAL A 267 29.39 -19.76 29.28
N ASP A 268 29.67 -20.77 28.47
CA ASP A 268 29.79 -22.16 28.91
C ASP A 268 30.88 -22.29 29.99
N PRO A 269 30.61 -22.97 31.13
CA PRO A 269 31.61 -23.28 32.14
C PRO A 269 32.90 -23.94 31.61
N GLY A 270 32.83 -24.64 30.47
CA GLY A 270 33.99 -25.22 29.79
C GLY A 270 34.97 -24.19 29.19
N GLY A 271 34.55 -22.92 29.11
CA GLY A 271 35.34 -21.81 28.57
C GLY A 271 35.40 -21.77 27.03
N ILE A 272 35.97 -20.69 26.51
CA ILE A 272 36.18 -20.50 25.07
C ILE A 272 37.63 -20.89 24.75
N GLY A 273 37.81 -21.98 24.00
CA GLY A 273 39.12 -22.48 23.58
C GLY A 273 39.82 -21.58 22.56
N SER A 274 41.07 -21.92 22.19
CA SER A 274 41.89 -21.16 21.23
C SER A 274 41.61 -21.45 19.75
N GLY A 275 40.48 -22.09 19.45
CA GLY A 275 40.07 -22.45 18.09
C GLY A 275 39.43 -21.28 17.34
N GLU A 276 39.23 -21.46 16.03
CA GLU A 276 38.42 -20.54 15.24
C GLU A 276 36.96 -20.60 15.70
N LEU A 277 36.32 -19.44 15.81
CA LEU A 277 34.95 -19.31 16.31
C LEU A 277 34.00 -18.87 15.20
N GLU A 278 32.82 -19.48 15.20
CA GLU A 278 31.66 -19.07 14.43
C GLU A 278 30.67 -18.35 15.34
N LEU A 279 30.09 -17.26 14.83
CA LEU A 279 28.95 -16.56 15.39
C LEU A 279 27.75 -16.74 14.48
N VAL A 280 26.64 -17.22 15.05
CA VAL A 280 25.34 -17.31 14.38
C VAL A 280 24.39 -16.35 15.05
N LEU A 281 24.04 -15.27 14.34
CA LEU A 281 23.06 -14.28 14.76
C LEU A 281 21.69 -14.64 14.20
N GLU A 282 20.67 -14.72 15.04
CA GLU A 282 19.26 -14.82 14.64
C GLU A 282 18.52 -13.53 15.01
N VAL A 283 17.86 -12.93 14.02
CA VAL A 283 17.08 -11.71 14.21
C VAL A 283 15.77 -12.05 14.89
N THR A 284 15.49 -11.39 16.00
CA THR A 284 14.28 -11.60 16.79
C THR A 284 13.24 -10.53 16.49
N ASP A 285 13.64 -9.31 16.19
CA ASP A 285 12.71 -8.21 15.86
C ASP A 285 13.37 -7.15 14.95
N VAL A 286 12.58 -6.55 14.05
CA VAL A 286 13.03 -5.47 13.17
C VAL A 286 11.87 -4.52 12.95
N ASP A 287 12.11 -3.24 13.18
CA ASP A 287 11.06 -2.24 13.04
C ASP A 287 11.58 -0.85 12.64
N LEU A 288 10.70 0.01 12.13
CA LEU A 288 10.91 1.42 11.82
C LEU A 288 10.34 2.36 12.90
N VAL A 289 9.43 1.89 13.76
CA VAL A 289 8.74 2.72 14.77
C VAL A 289 9.16 2.29 16.18
N PRO A 290 9.51 3.22 17.10
CA PRO A 290 9.51 4.69 16.95
C PRO A 290 10.71 5.26 16.17
N ARG A 291 11.74 4.44 15.97
CA ARG A 291 12.90 4.69 15.12
C ARG A 291 13.39 3.35 14.55
N PRO A 292 14.10 3.34 13.42
CA PRO A 292 14.67 2.12 12.86
C PRO A 292 15.56 1.40 13.87
N ALA A 293 15.22 0.14 14.17
CA ALA A 293 15.91 -0.67 15.14
C ALA A 293 15.81 -2.17 14.78
N LEU A 294 16.76 -2.93 15.29
CA LEU A 294 16.83 -4.38 15.17
C LEU A 294 17.24 -4.99 16.51
N ARG A 295 16.60 -6.11 16.84
CA ARG A 295 16.97 -6.99 17.95
C ARG A 295 17.35 -8.37 17.45
N ALA A 296 18.32 -8.98 18.11
CA ALA A 296 18.81 -10.29 17.75
C ALA A 296 19.41 -11.04 18.95
N ASP A 297 19.48 -12.35 18.82
CA ASP A 297 20.25 -13.23 19.69
C ASP A 297 21.41 -13.83 18.89
N ALA A 298 22.52 -14.14 19.56
CA ALA A 298 23.68 -14.77 18.94
C ALA A 298 24.13 -16.01 19.73
N GLU A 299 24.51 -17.05 18.99
CA GLU A 299 25.24 -18.21 19.52
C GLU A 299 26.67 -18.20 18.98
N ILE A 300 27.65 -18.45 19.86
CA ILE A 300 29.06 -18.60 19.49
C ILE A 300 29.46 -20.06 19.66
N ARG A 301 30.11 -20.61 18.64
CA ARG A 301 30.50 -22.02 18.51
C ARG A 301 31.94 -22.14 18.04
N ALA A 302 32.60 -23.27 18.31
CA ALA A 302 33.84 -23.60 17.61
C ALA A 302 33.52 -24.02 16.16
N VAL A 303 34.32 -23.58 15.20
CA VAL A 303 34.14 -23.99 13.79
C VAL A 303 34.22 -25.52 13.69
N GLY A 304 33.21 -26.13 13.06
CA GLY A 304 33.10 -27.58 12.91
C GLY A 304 32.58 -28.35 14.14
N GLY A 305 32.18 -27.64 15.21
CA GLY A 305 31.55 -28.23 16.40
C GLY A 305 30.11 -27.74 16.61
N ASP A 306 29.28 -28.60 17.20
CA ASP A 306 27.87 -28.26 17.52
C ASP A 306 27.69 -27.65 18.93
N GLN A 307 28.74 -27.61 19.74
CA GLN A 307 28.69 -27.08 21.10
C GLN A 307 28.64 -25.55 21.08
N VAL A 308 27.62 -25.00 21.74
CA VAL A 308 27.49 -23.55 21.97
C VAL A 308 28.35 -23.16 23.15
N LEU A 309 29.37 -22.36 22.89
CA LEU A 309 30.36 -21.89 23.87
C LEU A 309 29.92 -20.61 24.58
N ALA A 310 29.12 -19.78 23.91
CA ALA A 310 28.51 -18.60 24.50
C ALA A 310 27.20 -18.23 23.80
N ARG A 311 26.34 -17.52 24.53
CA ARG A 311 25.07 -16.94 24.05
C ARG A 311 25.04 -15.47 24.40
N VAL A 312 24.71 -14.63 23.42
CA VAL A 312 24.42 -13.22 23.63
C VAL A 312 22.95 -12.99 23.31
N THR A 313 22.19 -12.44 24.26
CA THR A 313 20.74 -12.27 24.12
C THR A 313 20.36 -10.78 24.16
N ASP A 314 19.31 -10.41 23.43
CA ASP A 314 18.78 -9.04 23.35
C ASP A 314 19.81 -8.03 22.83
N VAL A 315 20.61 -8.43 21.83
CA VAL A 315 21.49 -7.52 21.10
C VAL A 315 20.63 -6.52 20.35
N THR A 316 20.63 -5.28 20.80
CA THR A 316 19.80 -4.21 20.24
C THR A 316 20.65 -3.17 19.55
N VAL A 317 20.38 -2.93 18.27
CA VAL A 317 21.01 -1.88 17.47
C VAL A 317 19.93 -0.93 16.94
N GLY A 318 20.09 0.36 17.20
CA GLY A 318 19.20 1.41 16.71
C GLY A 318 19.92 2.32 15.73
N LEU A 319 19.15 3.03 14.91
CA LEU A 319 19.65 4.10 14.06
C LEU A 319 19.01 5.44 14.44
N ARG A 320 19.80 6.50 14.33
CA ARG A 320 19.37 7.88 14.53
C ARG A 320 19.85 8.75 13.38
N GLU A 321 19.00 9.72 13.06
CA GLU A 321 19.32 10.85 12.20
C GLU A 321 20.52 11.63 12.72
N GLY A 322 21.25 12.30 11.83
CA GLY A 322 22.34 13.18 12.24
C GLY A 322 21.86 14.30 13.18
N ALA A 323 22.74 14.81 14.04
CA ALA A 323 22.38 15.85 15.00
C ALA A 323 21.71 17.06 14.32
N GLY A 324 20.51 17.40 14.75
CA GLY A 324 19.72 18.52 14.20
C GLY A 324 19.09 18.26 12.83
N ARG A 325 19.17 17.02 12.29
CA ARG A 325 18.47 16.66 11.06
C ARG A 325 16.98 16.40 11.34
N PRO A 326 16.08 16.81 10.44
CA PRO A 326 14.65 16.51 10.58
C PRO A 326 14.38 15.02 10.30
N VAL A 327 13.36 14.49 10.95
CA VAL A 327 12.87 13.10 10.76
C VAL A 327 11.50 13.03 10.06
N GLY A 328 10.90 14.18 9.82
CA GLY A 328 9.56 14.33 9.26
C GLY A 328 9.43 15.67 8.55
N PRO A 329 8.33 15.89 7.82
CA PRO A 329 8.05 17.16 7.16
C PRO A 329 7.79 18.27 8.19
N GLY A 330 8.09 19.51 7.81
CA GLY A 330 7.81 20.70 8.60
C GLY A 330 6.36 21.20 8.47
N PRO A 331 6.07 22.42 8.97
CA PRO A 331 4.77 23.05 8.80
C PRO A 331 4.31 23.08 7.35
N GLY A 332 3.01 22.89 7.13
CA GLY A 332 2.39 22.77 5.82
C GLY A 332 2.72 21.46 5.09
N GLY A 333 3.43 20.52 5.75
CA GLY A 333 3.93 19.30 5.13
C GLY A 333 5.18 19.50 4.30
N THR A 334 5.80 20.68 4.38
CA THR A 334 6.94 21.04 3.54
C THR A 334 8.20 20.26 3.91
N THR A 335 8.99 19.86 2.91
CA THR A 335 10.28 19.19 3.08
C THR A 335 11.41 20.08 2.53
N PRO A 336 11.70 21.23 3.16
CA PRO A 336 12.71 22.16 2.66
C PRO A 336 14.14 21.56 2.70
N VAL A 337 14.32 20.51 3.50
CA VAL A 337 15.53 19.69 3.56
C VAL A 337 15.12 18.27 3.17
N TRP A 338 15.95 17.61 2.36
CA TRP A 338 15.76 16.21 2.02
C TRP A 338 15.81 15.32 3.28
N LEU A 339 14.94 14.33 3.38
CA LEU A 339 14.79 13.48 4.57
C LEU A 339 15.62 12.18 4.52
N GLY A 340 16.53 12.07 3.55
CA GLY A 340 17.55 11.01 3.51
C GLY A 340 17.18 9.74 2.75
N ARG A 341 16.07 9.72 1.98
CA ARG A 341 15.65 8.57 1.16
C ARG A 341 15.74 8.84 -0.34
N LYS A 342 16.48 7.98 -1.05
CA LYS A 342 16.39 7.78 -2.51
C LYS A 342 15.60 6.51 -2.84
N ASN A 343 14.85 6.52 -3.93
CA ASN A 343 14.27 5.30 -4.50
C ASN A 343 15.33 4.51 -5.28
N ARG A 344 14.96 3.33 -5.80
CA ARG A 344 15.88 2.47 -6.57
C ARG A 344 16.39 3.08 -7.88
N PHE A 345 15.73 4.11 -8.39
CA PHE A 345 16.09 4.83 -9.61
C PHE A 345 17.02 6.03 -9.34
N GLY A 346 17.27 6.33 -8.05
CA GLY A 346 18.09 7.46 -7.62
C GLY A 346 17.30 8.74 -7.37
N ASP A 347 15.98 8.76 -7.58
CA ASP A 347 15.13 9.91 -7.28
C ASP A 347 14.99 10.07 -5.77
N ARG A 348 14.95 11.32 -5.29
CA ARG A 348 14.72 11.62 -3.87
C ARG A 348 13.23 11.48 -3.56
N ALA A 349 12.91 10.72 -2.52
CA ALA A 349 11.56 10.68 -1.98
C ALA A 349 11.31 11.90 -1.08
N MET A 350 10.10 12.45 -1.16
CA MET A 350 9.61 13.47 -0.24
C MET A 350 9.31 12.85 1.13
N LEU A 351 8.55 11.76 1.15
CA LEU A 351 8.26 10.95 2.35
C LEU A 351 8.65 9.49 2.06
N SER A 352 9.23 8.84 3.05
CA SER A 352 9.79 7.48 2.95
C SER A 352 8.94 6.43 3.68
N GLU A 353 9.40 5.18 3.63
CA GLU A 353 8.81 4.04 4.31
C GLU A 353 8.71 4.26 5.83
N PHE A 354 9.66 5.00 6.40
CA PHE A 354 9.63 5.40 7.81
C PHE A 354 8.42 6.28 8.13
N HIS A 355 8.10 7.23 7.26
CA HIS A 355 6.95 8.11 7.40
C HIS A 355 5.64 7.34 7.23
N MET A 356 5.61 6.40 6.28
CA MET A 356 4.45 5.52 6.10
C MET A 356 4.22 4.65 7.34
N ALA A 357 5.27 4.02 7.88
CA ALA A 357 5.17 3.24 9.12
C ALA A 357 4.66 4.07 10.31
N HIS A 358 5.13 5.32 10.43
CA HIS A 358 4.63 6.29 11.41
C HIS A 358 3.15 6.64 11.16
N PHE A 359 2.75 6.83 9.91
CA PHE A 359 1.35 7.10 9.56
C PHE A 359 0.43 5.94 9.99
N CYS A 360 0.87 4.70 9.78
CA CYS A 360 0.08 3.50 10.06
C CYS A 360 -0.19 3.29 11.56
N ARG A 361 0.83 3.46 12.42
CA ARG A 361 0.72 3.12 13.86
C ARG A 361 1.59 3.95 14.79
N GLY A 362 2.47 4.78 14.25
CA GLY A 362 3.35 5.63 15.04
C GLY A 362 2.78 7.05 15.21
N ASP A 363 3.73 7.96 15.36
CA ASP A 363 3.49 9.39 15.50
C ASP A 363 3.15 10.05 14.15
N GLN A 364 1.97 10.65 14.06
CA GLN A 364 1.54 11.32 12.82
C GLN A 364 2.25 12.66 12.60
N GLU A 365 2.82 13.28 13.62
CA GLU A 365 3.68 14.46 13.44
C GLU A 365 4.91 14.09 12.61
N ILE A 366 5.56 12.97 12.93
CA ILE A 366 6.70 12.47 12.15
C ILE A 366 6.25 12.11 10.72
N ALA A 367 5.08 11.51 10.56
CA ALA A 367 4.59 11.09 9.25
C ALA A 367 4.23 12.25 8.31
N LEU A 368 3.52 13.26 8.83
CA LEU A 368 2.80 14.26 8.02
C LEU A 368 3.10 15.70 8.43
N GLY A 369 3.67 15.95 9.60
CA GLY A 369 4.07 17.27 10.09
C GLY A 369 3.32 17.72 11.34
N PRO A 370 3.74 18.84 11.96
CA PRO A 370 3.33 19.24 13.31
C PRO A 370 1.83 19.45 13.50
N GLU A 371 1.08 19.76 12.44
CA GLU A 371 -0.38 19.91 12.51
C GLU A 371 -1.09 18.59 12.87
N PHE A 372 -0.43 17.45 12.68
CA PHE A 372 -0.97 16.12 12.96
C PHE A 372 -0.58 15.56 14.34
N ALA A 373 0.20 16.30 15.15
CA ALA A 373 0.67 15.83 16.47
C ALA A 373 -0.47 15.38 17.39
N GLY A 374 -1.62 16.07 17.33
CA GLY A 374 -2.81 15.77 18.15
C GLY A 374 -3.52 14.45 17.83
N TYR A 375 -3.15 13.77 16.73
CA TYR A 375 -3.75 12.48 16.36
C TYR A 375 -3.00 11.27 16.92
N THR A 376 -1.77 11.46 17.43
CA THR A 376 -0.97 10.39 18.00
C THR A 376 -1.62 9.84 19.28
N GLY A 377 -1.67 8.52 19.44
CA GLY A 377 -2.24 7.85 20.62
C GLY A 377 -3.78 7.80 20.68
N ARG A 378 -4.49 8.24 19.65
CA ARG A 378 -5.96 8.16 19.57
C ARG A 378 -6.45 7.63 18.22
N LYS A 379 -7.74 7.30 18.15
CA LYS A 379 -8.40 6.95 16.88
C LYS A 379 -8.29 8.12 15.90
N ALA A 380 -7.72 7.85 14.73
CA ALA A 380 -7.53 8.81 13.66
C ALA A 380 -7.45 8.06 12.33
N THR A 381 -7.55 8.79 11.21
CA THR A 381 -7.29 8.20 9.89
C THR A 381 -5.84 7.76 9.81
N ARG A 382 -5.61 6.52 9.37
CA ARG A 382 -4.30 5.88 9.27
C ARG A 382 -4.28 5.01 8.01
N LEU A 383 -3.10 4.70 7.51
CA LEU A 383 -2.93 3.62 6.53
C LEU A 383 -2.92 2.25 7.22
N PRO A 384 -3.22 1.18 6.48
CA PRO A 384 -2.91 -0.18 6.91
C PRO A 384 -1.43 -0.40 7.18
N SER A 385 -1.13 -1.39 8.01
CA SER A 385 0.20 -1.73 8.52
C SER A 385 0.62 -3.15 8.13
N GLY A 386 1.87 -3.51 8.39
CA GLY A 386 2.42 -4.85 8.12
C GLY A 386 2.22 -5.25 6.66
N GLY A 387 1.76 -6.48 6.42
CA GLY A 387 1.56 -7.00 5.06
C GLY A 387 0.46 -6.32 4.24
N LEU A 388 -0.32 -5.41 4.84
CA LEU A 388 -1.28 -4.55 4.14
C LEU A 388 -0.76 -3.13 3.90
N LEU A 389 0.43 -2.73 4.38
CA LEU A 389 1.00 -1.46 3.98
C LEU A 389 1.52 -1.56 2.54
N LEU A 390 0.77 -0.97 1.60
CA LEU A 390 0.99 -1.12 0.16
C LEU A 390 1.31 0.21 -0.53
N VAL A 391 1.85 1.15 0.25
CA VAL A 391 2.46 2.40 -0.20
C VAL A 391 3.77 2.59 0.58
N ASP A 392 4.89 2.71 -0.13
CA ASP A 392 6.20 2.85 0.49
C ASP A 392 6.64 4.30 0.61
N ARG A 393 6.42 5.09 -0.45
CA ARG A 393 7.02 6.41 -0.61
C ARG A 393 6.07 7.40 -1.26
N VAL A 394 6.21 8.67 -0.89
CA VAL A 394 5.66 9.81 -1.63
C VAL A 394 6.83 10.52 -2.30
N LEU A 395 6.78 10.67 -3.62
CA LEU A 395 7.83 11.33 -4.39
C LEU A 395 7.60 12.84 -4.44
N GLU A 396 6.36 13.25 -4.67
CA GLU A 396 5.98 14.66 -4.77
C GLU A 396 4.48 14.84 -4.49
N VAL A 397 4.13 16.04 -4.05
CA VAL A 397 2.74 16.49 -3.88
C VAL A 397 2.61 17.88 -4.51
N HIS A 398 1.57 18.05 -5.31
CA HIS A 398 1.14 19.32 -5.86
C HIS A 398 -0.19 19.74 -5.22
N GLY A 399 -0.11 20.77 -4.39
CA GLY A 399 -1.21 21.33 -3.62
C GLY A 399 -0.69 21.91 -2.30
N THR A 400 -1.42 22.86 -1.74
CA THR A 400 -1.03 23.53 -0.50
C THR A 400 -1.93 23.05 0.63
N ARG A 401 -1.34 22.55 1.72
CA ARG A 401 -2.10 22.13 2.92
C ARG A 401 -2.93 23.30 3.46
N GLY A 402 -4.19 23.02 3.77
CA GLY A 402 -5.14 23.98 4.34
C GLY A 402 -5.65 25.03 3.34
N ASP A 403 -5.17 25.04 2.09
CA ASP A 403 -5.71 25.89 1.03
C ASP A 403 -7.02 25.30 0.50
N PRO A 404 -8.16 26.01 0.61
CA PRO A 404 -9.44 25.53 0.11
C PRO A 404 -9.43 25.23 -1.40
N ALA A 405 -8.62 25.94 -2.20
CA ALA A 405 -8.54 25.66 -3.64
C ALA A 405 -7.89 24.30 -3.91
N SER A 406 -6.85 23.95 -3.15
CA SER A 406 -6.19 22.65 -3.23
C SER A 406 -7.12 21.50 -2.81
N LEU A 407 -7.95 21.70 -1.77
CA LEU A 407 -8.94 20.72 -1.32
C LEU A 407 -10.18 20.64 -2.23
N ALA A 408 -10.52 21.71 -2.96
CA ALA A 408 -11.66 21.71 -3.86
C ALA A 408 -11.49 20.78 -5.08
N GLY A 409 -10.24 20.49 -5.48
CA GLY A 409 -9.90 19.58 -6.57
C GLY A 409 -8.69 20.06 -7.39
N GLY A 410 -8.07 19.14 -8.13
CA GLY A 410 -6.91 19.41 -9.00
C GLY A 410 -5.54 19.24 -8.33
N ALA A 411 -5.50 19.07 -7.01
CA ALA A 411 -4.28 18.63 -6.33
C ALA A 411 -3.95 17.19 -6.73
N TRP A 412 -2.66 16.88 -6.85
CA TRP A 412 -2.19 15.55 -7.23
C TRP A 412 -0.89 15.18 -6.52
N HIS A 413 -0.55 13.91 -6.50
CA HIS A 413 0.70 13.41 -5.93
C HIS A 413 1.20 12.18 -6.69
N VAL A 414 2.47 11.84 -6.47
CA VAL A 414 3.06 10.60 -6.97
C VAL A 414 3.58 9.76 -5.82
N THR A 415 3.20 8.49 -5.79
CA THR A 415 3.66 7.52 -4.80
C THR A 415 4.33 6.31 -5.45
N GLU A 416 5.06 5.55 -4.66
CA GLU A 416 5.63 4.27 -5.07
C GLU A 416 5.32 3.16 -4.09
N TYR A 417 5.22 1.94 -4.62
CA TYR A 417 5.23 0.68 -3.89
C TYR A 417 6.14 -0.31 -4.61
N ASP A 418 7.16 -0.82 -3.92
CA ASP A 418 7.93 -1.96 -4.37
C ASP A 418 7.15 -3.24 -4.05
N ALA A 419 7.03 -4.15 -5.01
CA ALA A 419 6.29 -5.41 -4.86
C ALA A 419 7.25 -6.61 -4.85
N PRO A 420 7.90 -6.92 -3.71
CA PRO A 420 8.88 -8.01 -3.66
C PRO A 420 8.27 -9.34 -4.08
N ALA A 421 9.02 -10.11 -4.87
CA ALA A 421 8.58 -11.43 -5.34
C ALA A 421 8.33 -12.44 -4.20
N ASP A 422 8.93 -12.22 -3.03
CA ASP A 422 8.75 -13.06 -1.83
C ASP A 422 7.58 -12.62 -0.94
N SER A 423 6.77 -11.63 -1.36
CA SER A 423 5.62 -11.13 -0.59
C SER A 423 4.54 -12.21 -0.46
N TRP A 424 3.94 -12.31 0.74
CA TRP A 424 2.93 -13.31 1.10
C TRP A 424 1.84 -13.49 0.03
N TYR A 425 1.31 -12.39 -0.52
CA TYR A 425 0.19 -12.41 -1.45
C TYR A 425 0.51 -13.05 -2.81
N PHE A 426 1.78 -13.17 -3.21
CA PHE A 426 2.16 -13.89 -4.44
C PHE A 426 2.12 -15.41 -4.29
N ALA A 427 2.23 -15.90 -3.06
CA ALA A 427 2.17 -17.33 -2.75
C ALA A 427 0.78 -17.76 -2.29
N ASP A 428 0.09 -16.90 -1.55
CA ASP A 428 -1.23 -17.18 -1.00
C ASP A 428 -2.34 -17.10 -2.07
N THR A 429 -2.05 -16.56 -3.27
CA THR A 429 -3.06 -16.36 -4.31
C THR A 429 -3.17 -17.53 -5.30
N ALA A 430 -4.36 -17.73 -5.87
CA ALA A 430 -4.58 -18.59 -7.04
C ALA A 430 -4.18 -17.93 -8.37
N ASN A 431 -3.93 -16.61 -8.38
CA ASN A 431 -3.56 -15.87 -9.59
C ASN A 431 -2.09 -16.10 -9.97
N ALA A 432 -1.78 -16.04 -11.27
CA ALA A 432 -0.41 -16.16 -11.78
C ALA A 432 0.52 -15.02 -11.31
N SER A 433 -0.06 -13.87 -10.97
CA SER A 433 0.62 -12.65 -10.50
C SER A 433 -0.10 -12.14 -9.24
N MET A 434 -0.08 -10.83 -9.01
CA MET A 434 -0.68 -10.19 -7.85
C MET A 434 -2.22 -10.30 -7.85
N PRO A 435 -2.88 -10.59 -6.70
CA PRO A 435 -4.34 -10.68 -6.59
C PRO A 435 -5.04 -9.32 -6.69
N ASN A 436 -6.34 -9.33 -6.95
CA ASN A 436 -7.14 -8.12 -7.14
C ASN A 436 -7.17 -7.25 -5.87
N CYS A 437 -7.27 -7.86 -4.68
CA CYS A 437 -7.23 -7.12 -3.43
C CYS A 437 -5.98 -6.24 -3.30
N VAL A 438 -4.81 -6.69 -3.76
CA VAL A 438 -3.56 -5.90 -3.66
C VAL A 438 -3.54 -4.78 -4.71
N TYR A 439 -4.06 -5.00 -5.93
CA TYR A 439 -4.27 -3.91 -6.90
C TYR A 439 -5.15 -2.79 -6.32
N MET A 440 -6.30 -3.19 -5.75
CA MET A 440 -7.20 -2.26 -5.09
C MET A 440 -6.49 -1.57 -3.92
N GLU A 441 -5.86 -2.32 -3.03
CA GLU A 441 -5.32 -1.78 -1.80
C GLU A 441 -4.12 -0.84 -2.04
N THR A 442 -3.20 -1.16 -2.96
CA THR A 442 -2.15 -0.25 -3.42
C THR A 442 -2.75 1.05 -3.96
N SER A 443 -3.76 0.95 -4.84
CA SER A 443 -4.38 2.13 -5.46
C SER A 443 -5.16 3.01 -4.50
N LEU A 444 -5.93 2.39 -3.62
CA LEU A 444 -6.87 3.03 -2.70
C LEU A 444 -6.16 3.74 -1.55
N GLN A 445 -5.12 3.12 -0.97
CA GLN A 445 -4.30 3.75 0.06
C GLN A 445 -3.63 5.01 -0.48
N ALA A 446 -2.97 4.91 -1.63
CA ALA A 446 -2.29 6.05 -2.23
C ALA A 446 -3.28 7.17 -2.58
N ALA A 447 -4.39 6.86 -3.26
CA ALA A 447 -5.38 7.87 -3.64
C ALA A 447 -5.92 8.65 -2.43
N LEU A 448 -6.21 7.97 -1.32
CA LEU A 448 -6.63 8.59 -0.07
C LEU A 448 -5.62 9.62 0.45
N MET A 449 -4.33 9.29 0.42
CA MET A 449 -3.31 10.02 1.17
C MET A 449 -3.27 11.50 0.83
N ILE A 450 -3.51 11.88 -0.43
CA ILE A 450 -3.43 13.28 -0.83
C ILE A 450 -4.46 14.16 -0.11
N GLY A 451 -5.71 13.69 -0.03
CA GLY A 451 -6.78 14.44 0.64
C GLY A 451 -6.48 14.64 2.13
N TYR A 452 -5.98 13.59 2.77
CA TYR A 452 -5.57 13.63 4.17
C TYR A 452 -4.36 14.56 4.38
N TYR A 453 -3.32 14.44 3.55
CA TYR A 453 -2.11 15.27 3.58
C TYR A 453 -2.42 16.76 3.41
N LEU A 454 -3.38 17.11 2.55
CA LEU A 454 -3.83 18.49 2.33
C LEU A 454 -4.64 19.05 3.51
N GLY A 455 -5.00 18.21 4.49
CA GLY A 455 -5.61 18.66 5.74
C GLY A 455 -7.12 18.49 5.80
N ALA A 456 -7.70 17.51 5.09
CA ALA A 456 -9.15 17.25 5.12
C ALA A 456 -9.74 17.07 6.54
N THR A 457 -8.93 16.68 7.53
CA THR A 457 -9.35 16.52 8.93
C THR A 457 -8.88 17.63 9.85
N LEU A 458 -8.05 18.57 9.37
CA LEU A 458 -7.46 19.62 10.20
C LEU A 458 -8.44 20.77 10.52
N GLY A 459 -9.60 20.81 9.86
CA GLY A 459 -10.67 21.77 10.17
C GLY A 459 -11.28 21.58 11.58
N ASP A 460 -11.24 20.35 12.09
CA ASP A 460 -11.57 20.02 13.49
C ASP A 460 -10.60 18.94 14.02
N PRO A 461 -9.41 19.35 14.50
CA PRO A 461 -8.42 18.42 15.01
C PRO A 461 -8.86 17.71 16.28
N ALA A 462 -9.95 18.11 16.95
CA ALA A 462 -10.46 17.40 18.12
C ALA A 462 -11.33 16.21 17.72
N ALA A 463 -12.00 16.28 16.57
CA ALA A 463 -12.87 15.23 16.07
C ALA A 463 -12.13 13.92 15.77
N SER A 464 -12.70 12.81 16.25
CA SER A 464 -12.36 11.47 15.80
C SER A 464 -13.19 11.18 14.55
N VAL A 465 -12.51 10.92 13.43
CA VAL A 465 -13.14 10.53 12.17
C VAL A 465 -12.58 9.21 11.70
N SER A 466 -13.46 8.37 11.18
CA SER A 466 -13.08 7.12 10.50
C SER A 466 -13.16 7.33 9.00
N LEU A 467 -12.17 6.81 8.29
CA LEU A 467 -12.14 6.88 6.85
C LEU A 467 -12.74 5.61 6.25
N ARG A 468 -13.68 5.75 5.32
CA ARG A 468 -14.26 4.60 4.61
C ARG A 468 -14.28 4.86 3.12
N ASN A 469 -13.88 3.86 2.34
CA ASN A 469 -14.18 3.83 0.92
C ASN A 469 -15.70 3.67 0.72
N LEU A 470 -16.25 4.33 -0.29
CA LEU A 470 -17.68 4.32 -0.60
C LEU A 470 -17.99 3.68 -1.95
N GLY A 471 -16.97 3.46 -2.77
CA GLY A 471 -17.11 2.92 -4.11
C GLY A 471 -16.04 3.44 -5.05
N GLY A 472 -16.08 2.91 -6.27
CA GLY A 472 -15.18 3.27 -7.35
C GLY A 472 -15.35 2.37 -8.55
N THR A 473 -14.56 2.66 -9.59
CA THR A 473 -14.44 1.85 -10.80
C THR A 473 -12.97 1.68 -11.09
N ALA A 474 -12.56 0.49 -11.54
CA ALA A 474 -11.18 0.24 -11.92
C ALA A 474 -11.05 -0.71 -13.11
N ARG A 475 -9.95 -0.60 -13.84
CA ARG A 475 -9.64 -1.38 -15.04
C ARG A 475 -8.16 -1.71 -15.11
N VAL A 476 -7.85 -2.96 -15.42
CA VAL A 476 -6.51 -3.39 -15.84
C VAL A 476 -6.35 -3.09 -17.33
N LEU A 477 -5.29 -2.35 -17.68
CA LEU A 477 -4.98 -1.88 -19.03
C LEU A 477 -4.07 -2.83 -19.80
N ARG A 478 -3.18 -3.53 -19.08
CA ARG A 478 -2.28 -4.54 -19.63
C ARG A 478 -1.85 -5.49 -18.54
N GLU A 479 -1.45 -6.68 -18.96
CA GLU A 479 -0.88 -7.69 -18.06
C GLU A 479 0.58 -7.35 -17.74
N VAL A 480 0.95 -7.46 -16.47
CA VAL A 480 2.30 -7.21 -15.95
C VAL A 480 2.61 -8.24 -14.87
N ASP A 481 3.80 -8.86 -14.93
CA ASP A 481 4.34 -9.54 -13.76
C ASP A 481 4.87 -8.47 -12.80
N LEU A 482 4.26 -8.37 -11.62
CA LEU A 482 4.58 -7.33 -10.65
C LEU A 482 5.64 -7.78 -9.65
N ARG A 483 6.15 -9.01 -9.75
CA ARG A 483 7.23 -9.50 -8.90
C ARG A 483 8.49 -8.67 -9.09
N ASP A 484 9.01 -8.13 -7.98
CA ASP A 484 10.16 -7.23 -7.89
C ASP A 484 10.02 -5.91 -8.69
N ALA A 485 8.80 -5.59 -9.12
CA ALA A 485 8.47 -4.32 -9.77
C ALA A 485 8.37 -3.18 -8.75
N THR A 486 8.62 -1.96 -9.22
CA THR A 486 8.28 -0.74 -8.49
C THR A 486 7.09 -0.11 -9.19
N ILE A 487 5.95 -0.15 -8.51
CA ILE A 487 4.68 0.40 -8.98
C ILE A 487 4.68 1.88 -8.61
N ARG A 488 4.60 2.73 -9.63
CA ARG A 488 4.43 4.18 -9.46
C ARG A 488 2.98 4.54 -9.70
N GLN A 489 2.40 5.31 -8.79
CA GLN A 489 1.02 5.78 -8.91
C GLN A 489 0.96 7.30 -8.98
N HIS A 490 0.18 7.80 -9.93
CA HIS A 490 -0.28 9.19 -9.94
C HIS A 490 -1.72 9.20 -9.43
N SER A 491 -2.02 10.00 -8.41
CA SER A 491 -3.41 10.23 -7.96
C SER A 491 -3.76 11.70 -7.99
N THR A 492 -5.00 12.02 -8.39
CA THR A 492 -5.55 13.38 -8.40
C THR A 492 -6.81 13.43 -7.53
N LEU A 493 -6.86 14.38 -6.59
CA LEU A 493 -8.09 14.74 -5.89
C LEU A 493 -9.00 15.47 -6.86
N LEU A 494 -10.15 14.91 -7.18
CA LEU A 494 -11.11 15.48 -8.13
C LEU A 494 -12.05 16.48 -7.48
N SER A 495 -12.50 16.18 -6.26
CA SER A 495 -13.46 17.02 -5.54
C SER A 495 -13.50 16.70 -4.05
N THR A 496 -13.80 17.71 -3.23
CA THR A 496 -14.26 17.54 -1.83
C THR A 496 -15.69 18.07 -1.70
N THR A 497 -16.54 17.33 -1.01
CA THR A 497 -17.93 17.73 -0.69
C THR A 497 -18.17 17.56 0.80
N ASP A 498 -18.38 18.66 1.51
CA ASP A 498 -18.70 18.64 2.93
C ASP A 498 -20.19 18.42 3.17
N MET A 499 -20.49 17.62 4.19
CA MET A 499 -21.84 17.30 4.65
C MET A 499 -21.90 17.34 6.19
N PRO A 500 -23.08 17.44 6.81
CA PRO A 500 -23.17 17.36 8.27
C PRO A 500 -22.52 16.07 8.81
N GLY A 501 -21.47 16.22 9.63
CA GLY A 501 -20.78 15.10 10.28
C GLY A 501 -19.90 14.23 9.37
N SER A 502 -19.69 14.61 8.10
CA SER A 502 -18.80 13.90 7.17
C SER A 502 -18.30 14.77 6.01
N SER A 503 -17.19 14.40 5.40
CA SER A 503 -16.72 14.97 4.13
C SER A 503 -16.42 13.86 3.13
N LEU A 504 -16.78 14.06 1.87
CA LEU A 504 -16.57 13.09 0.79
C LEU A 504 -15.50 13.60 -0.17
N GLN A 505 -14.60 12.73 -0.57
CA GLN A 505 -13.57 13.04 -1.55
C GLN A 505 -13.55 12.01 -2.67
N SER A 506 -13.47 12.50 -3.90
CA SER A 506 -13.35 11.67 -5.11
C SER A 506 -11.94 11.80 -5.69
N PHE A 507 -11.40 10.72 -6.20
CA PHE A 507 -10.04 10.64 -6.73
C PHE A 507 -10.01 9.89 -8.05
N ALA A 508 -9.10 10.27 -8.94
CA ALA A 508 -8.67 9.45 -10.07
C ALA A 508 -7.23 8.98 -9.84
N TYR A 509 -6.87 7.80 -10.33
CA TYR A 509 -5.52 7.28 -10.23
C TYR A 509 -5.10 6.46 -11.45
N THR A 510 -3.79 6.41 -11.67
CA THR A 510 -3.14 5.55 -12.67
C THR A 510 -1.87 4.95 -12.07
N LEU A 511 -1.75 3.63 -12.13
CA LEU A 511 -0.57 2.88 -11.72
C LEU A 511 0.23 2.49 -12.98
N SER A 512 1.54 2.64 -12.89
CA SER A 512 2.49 2.38 -13.96
C SER A 512 3.68 1.59 -13.45
N VAL A 513 4.26 0.77 -14.33
CA VAL A 513 5.56 0.12 -14.15
C VAL A 513 6.39 0.45 -15.38
N ASP A 514 7.66 0.82 -15.18
CA ASP A 514 8.58 1.24 -16.23
C ASP A 514 8.04 2.38 -17.13
N GLY A 515 7.26 3.28 -16.53
CA GLY A 515 6.65 4.42 -17.22
C GLY A 515 5.36 4.10 -18.00
N GLU A 516 4.98 2.83 -18.11
CA GLU A 516 3.81 2.39 -18.87
C GLU A 516 2.62 2.08 -17.93
N PRO A 517 1.45 2.71 -18.12
CA PRO A 517 0.25 2.42 -17.33
C PRO A 517 -0.20 0.96 -17.43
N PHE A 518 -0.70 0.39 -16.33
CA PHE A 518 -1.29 -0.94 -16.32
C PHE A 518 -2.59 -1.06 -15.51
N TYR A 519 -2.91 -0.09 -14.67
CA TYR A 519 -4.16 -0.07 -13.91
C TYR A 519 -4.62 1.37 -13.71
N GLU A 520 -5.92 1.62 -13.89
CA GLU A 520 -6.51 2.94 -13.68
C GLU A 520 -7.87 2.83 -13.02
N GLY A 521 -8.31 3.91 -12.39
CA GLY A 521 -9.63 3.96 -11.79
C GLY A 521 -9.99 5.29 -11.16
N GLU A 522 -11.23 5.33 -10.68
CA GLU A 522 -11.76 6.38 -9.83
C GLU A 522 -12.27 5.78 -8.53
N THR A 523 -12.19 6.54 -7.45
CA THR A 523 -12.63 6.07 -6.13
C THR A 523 -13.16 7.22 -5.29
N MET A 524 -14.06 6.91 -4.36
CA MET A 524 -14.62 7.87 -3.42
C MET A 524 -14.40 7.40 -1.99
N PHE A 525 -13.90 8.30 -1.15
CA PHE A 525 -13.77 8.10 0.29
C PHE A 525 -14.63 9.10 1.05
N GLY A 526 -15.02 8.72 2.26
CA GLY A 526 -15.60 9.64 3.22
C GLY A 526 -14.87 9.61 4.55
N TYR A 527 -14.72 10.79 5.15
CA TYR A 527 -14.35 10.97 6.55
C TYR A 527 -15.63 11.09 7.35
N PHE A 528 -15.86 10.19 8.29
CA PHE A 528 -17.11 10.14 9.03
C PHE A 528 -16.86 10.26 10.53
N SER A 529 -17.61 11.16 11.18
CA SER A 529 -17.75 11.12 12.63
C SER A 529 -18.38 9.80 13.10
N ASP A 530 -18.14 9.43 14.36
CA ASP A 530 -18.73 8.20 14.93
C ASP A 530 -20.28 8.23 14.87
N ALA A 531 -20.90 9.41 15.03
CA ALA A 531 -22.34 9.59 14.90
C ALA A 531 -22.86 9.37 13.48
N ALA A 532 -22.09 9.78 12.45
CA ALA A 532 -22.45 9.53 11.06
C ALA A 532 -22.34 8.03 10.71
N LEU A 533 -21.33 7.33 11.24
CA LEU A 533 -21.15 5.88 11.02
C LEU A 533 -22.19 5.03 11.75
N ALA A 534 -22.64 5.45 12.94
CA ALA A 534 -23.66 4.73 13.70
C ALA A 534 -25.02 4.66 12.96
N ASN A 535 -25.28 5.60 12.05
CA ASN A 535 -26.52 5.71 11.29
C ASN A 535 -26.44 5.10 9.88
N GLN A 536 -25.58 4.10 9.67
CA GLN A 536 -25.48 3.39 8.39
C GLN A 536 -26.76 2.61 8.07
N THR A 537 -27.36 2.91 6.92
CA THR A 537 -28.60 2.29 6.45
C THR A 537 -28.38 1.28 5.31
N GLY A 538 -27.14 0.90 5.00
CA GLY A 538 -26.89 -0.05 3.91
C GLY A 538 -27.20 0.53 2.53
N LEU A 539 -27.18 -0.34 1.52
CA LEU A 539 -27.51 0.01 0.14
C LEU A 539 -29.03 0.21 -0.07
N ASP A 540 -29.85 -0.34 0.83
CA ASP A 540 -31.31 -0.42 0.67
C ASP A 540 -32.08 0.44 1.67
N ALA A 541 -31.45 1.50 2.19
CA ALA A 541 -32.05 2.47 3.12
C ALA A 541 -32.70 1.83 4.37
N GLY A 542 -32.01 0.84 4.94
CA GLY A 542 -32.38 0.12 6.16
C GLY A 542 -33.37 -1.02 5.92
N ARG A 543 -33.86 -1.20 4.69
CA ARG A 543 -34.72 -2.33 4.36
C ARG A 543 -33.90 -3.61 4.27
N SER A 544 -34.38 -4.65 4.95
CA SER A 544 -33.86 -6.00 4.74
C SER A 544 -34.25 -6.47 3.34
N VAL A 545 -33.25 -6.84 2.55
CA VAL A 545 -33.42 -7.43 1.22
C VAL A 545 -32.87 -8.86 1.29
N PRO A 546 -33.72 -9.89 1.06
CA PRO A 546 -33.27 -11.27 1.02
C PRO A 546 -32.37 -11.52 -0.18
N THR A 547 -31.52 -12.53 -0.07
CA THR A 547 -30.77 -13.06 -1.21
C THR A 547 -31.71 -13.65 -2.26
N TRP A 548 -31.24 -13.81 -3.50
CA TRP A 548 -32.02 -14.46 -4.55
C TRP A 548 -32.45 -15.89 -4.16
N LEU A 549 -31.57 -16.63 -3.48
CA LEU A 549 -31.86 -17.99 -3.02
C LEU A 549 -33.00 -18.03 -1.99
N GLU A 550 -33.03 -17.06 -1.08
CA GLU A 550 -34.10 -16.93 -0.07
C GLU A 550 -35.42 -16.43 -0.67
N ALA A 551 -35.36 -15.57 -1.69
CA ALA A 551 -36.54 -15.01 -2.35
C ALA A 551 -37.21 -15.97 -3.36
N THR A 552 -36.49 -16.99 -3.84
CA THR A 552 -36.98 -17.90 -4.90
C THR A 552 -37.86 -19.01 -4.32
N SER A 553 -39.05 -19.19 -4.89
CA SER A 553 -40.01 -20.23 -4.47
C SER A 553 -40.54 -21.03 -5.68
N PRO A 554 -40.46 -22.38 -5.67
CA PRO A 554 -39.80 -23.20 -4.65
C PRO A 554 -38.29 -22.93 -4.60
N ARG A 555 -37.67 -23.09 -3.42
CA ARG A 555 -36.22 -22.90 -3.27
C ARG A 555 -35.48 -23.86 -4.20
N PRO A 556 -34.58 -23.38 -5.07
CA PRO A 556 -33.84 -24.24 -5.97
C PRO A 556 -32.90 -25.17 -5.20
N ALA A 557 -32.62 -26.35 -5.77
CA ALA A 557 -31.61 -27.25 -5.24
C ALA A 557 -30.22 -26.61 -5.41
N THR A 558 -29.38 -26.73 -4.38
CA THR A 558 -28.00 -26.25 -4.39
C THR A 558 -27.03 -27.43 -4.45
N ARG A 559 -25.90 -27.20 -5.09
CA ARG A 559 -24.72 -28.06 -5.04
C ARG A 559 -23.63 -27.34 -4.26
N THR A 560 -23.09 -27.97 -3.22
CA THR A 560 -22.12 -27.33 -2.34
C THR A 560 -20.70 -27.75 -2.70
N LEU A 561 -19.81 -26.78 -2.91
CA LEU A 561 -18.37 -26.98 -3.04
C LEU A 561 -17.73 -26.84 -1.66
N ASP A 562 -16.90 -27.82 -1.28
CA ASP A 562 -16.07 -27.77 -0.08
C ASP A 562 -14.69 -27.19 -0.43
N VAL A 563 -14.61 -25.86 -0.41
CA VAL A 563 -13.40 -25.09 -0.77
C VAL A 563 -12.31 -25.33 0.26
N ALA A 564 -12.67 -25.45 1.55
CA ALA A 564 -11.73 -25.75 2.61
C ALA A 564 -11.09 -27.14 2.43
N ALA A 565 -11.86 -28.18 2.08
CA ALA A 565 -11.32 -29.51 1.81
C ALA A 565 -10.42 -29.52 0.56
N ARG A 566 -10.81 -28.84 -0.53
CA ARG A 566 -9.96 -28.68 -1.72
C ARG A 566 -8.65 -27.97 -1.37
N ARG A 567 -8.72 -26.92 -0.55
CA ARG A 567 -7.55 -26.20 -0.05
C ARG A 567 -6.67 -27.06 0.85
N ALA A 568 -7.22 -28.00 1.62
CA ALA A 568 -6.43 -28.88 2.45
C ALA A 568 -5.54 -29.87 1.65
N ASP A 569 -5.85 -30.11 0.38
CA ASP A 569 -5.00 -30.90 -0.51
C ASP A 569 -3.78 -30.07 -0.98
N PRO A 570 -2.53 -30.46 -0.62
CA PRO A 570 -1.33 -29.77 -1.06
C PRO A 570 -1.09 -29.85 -2.57
N GLY A 571 -1.67 -30.85 -3.25
CA GLY A 571 -1.56 -31.05 -4.70
C GLY A 571 -2.60 -30.27 -5.51
N ALA A 572 -3.60 -29.66 -4.86
CA ALA A 572 -4.63 -28.90 -5.57
C ALA A 572 -4.03 -27.61 -6.18
N PRO A 573 -4.06 -27.47 -7.53
CA PRO A 573 -3.55 -26.27 -8.21
C PRO A 573 -4.57 -25.14 -8.14
N LEU A 574 -4.16 -23.88 -8.33
CA LEU A 574 -5.08 -22.72 -8.41
C LEU A 574 -5.99 -22.58 -7.19
N VAL A 575 -5.37 -22.52 -6.01
CA VAL A 575 -6.05 -22.43 -4.71
C VAL A 575 -5.53 -21.20 -3.97
N ALA A 576 -6.42 -20.36 -3.46
CA ALA A 576 -6.05 -19.33 -2.51
C ALA A 576 -5.83 -19.94 -1.11
N ARG A 577 -4.69 -19.65 -0.49
CA ARG A 577 -4.20 -20.29 0.74
C ARG A 577 -3.90 -19.26 1.83
N ASP A 578 -3.70 -19.74 3.05
CA ASP A 578 -3.22 -18.98 4.19
C ASP A 578 -3.98 -17.66 4.41
N HIS A 579 -3.36 -16.49 4.18
CA HIS A 579 -4.00 -15.19 4.46
C HIS A 579 -5.08 -14.82 3.44
N LEU A 580 -5.11 -15.48 2.28
CA LEU A 580 -6.18 -15.37 1.27
C LEU A 580 -7.20 -16.52 1.35
N ALA A 581 -7.23 -17.29 2.45
CA ALA A 581 -8.29 -18.25 2.74
C ALA A 581 -9.60 -17.54 3.14
N LEU A 582 -10.27 -16.89 2.19
CA LEU A 582 -11.43 -16.02 2.45
C LEU A 582 -12.78 -16.73 2.28
N LEU A 583 -12.76 -17.99 1.82
CA LEU A 583 -13.94 -18.80 1.51
C LEU A 583 -13.71 -20.25 1.97
N ASP A 584 -14.73 -20.86 2.57
CA ASP A 584 -14.68 -22.25 3.07
C ASP A 584 -15.67 -23.15 2.34
N THR A 585 -16.89 -22.66 2.08
CA THR A 585 -17.93 -23.39 1.36
C THR A 585 -18.62 -22.48 0.36
N LEU A 586 -19.10 -23.06 -0.75
CA LEU A 586 -19.82 -22.33 -1.78
C LEU A 586 -21.05 -23.12 -2.25
N ASP A 587 -22.24 -22.55 -2.10
CA ASP A 587 -23.45 -23.09 -2.69
C ASP A 587 -23.61 -22.59 -4.12
N VAL A 588 -23.86 -23.51 -5.04
CA VAL A 588 -24.01 -23.26 -6.48
C VAL A 588 -25.41 -23.67 -6.92
N VAL A 589 -26.06 -22.82 -7.71
CA VAL A 589 -27.26 -23.16 -8.49
C VAL A 589 -26.94 -22.97 -9.97
N ASP A 590 -26.68 -24.06 -10.67
CA ASP A 590 -26.40 -24.07 -12.11
C ASP A 590 -27.61 -23.53 -12.89
N GLY A 591 -27.38 -22.61 -13.84
CA GLY A 591 -28.45 -21.93 -14.58
C GLY A 591 -29.34 -21.00 -13.75
N GLY A 592 -29.02 -20.78 -12.47
CA GLY A 592 -29.73 -19.87 -11.56
C GLY A 592 -29.33 -18.40 -11.70
N GLY A 593 -29.82 -17.58 -10.78
CA GLY A 593 -29.48 -16.16 -10.66
C GLY A 593 -30.19 -15.27 -11.69
N ARG A 594 -29.91 -13.95 -11.64
CA ARG A 594 -30.61 -12.93 -12.43
C ARG A 594 -30.43 -13.08 -13.95
N TYR A 595 -29.33 -13.70 -14.38
CA TYR A 595 -28.95 -13.81 -15.79
C TYR A 595 -29.02 -15.25 -16.33
N GLY A 596 -29.40 -16.22 -15.49
CA GLY A 596 -29.53 -17.62 -15.88
C GLY A 596 -28.23 -18.31 -16.27
N GLN A 597 -27.06 -17.74 -15.95
CA GLN A 597 -25.75 -18.39 -16.18
C GLN A 597 -25.25 -19.15 -14.95
N GLY A 598 -25.88 -18.95 -13.79
CA GLY A 598 -25.49 -19.55 -12.53
C GLY A 598 -25.55 -18.56 -11.37
N TYR A 599 -25.70 -19.11 -10.17
CA TYR A 599 -25.76 -18.36 -8.93
C TYR A 599 -24.86 -18.98 -7.88
N LEU A 600 -24.09 -18.15 -7.19
CA LEU A 600 -23.19 -18.56 -6.12
C LEU A 600 -23.61 -17.87 -4.83
N HIS A 601 -23.54 -18.59 -3.72
CA HIS A 601 -23.87 -18.08 -2.39
C HIS A 601 -22.92 -18.66 -1.35
N ALA A 602 -22.41 -17.81 -0.46
CA ALA A 602 -21.57 -18.26 0.65
C ALA A 602 -21.86 -17.46 1.91
N VAL A 603 -21.64 -18.13 3.05
CA VAL A 603 -21.69 -17.53 4.39
C VAL A 603 -20.40 -17.89 5.10
N ARG A 604 -19.71 -16.90 5.64
CA ARG A 604 -18.48 -17.10 6.43
C ARG A 604 -18.62 -16.40 7.78
N PRO A 605 -18.41 -17.09 8.91
CA PRO A 605 -18.26 -16.45 10.22
C PRO A 605 -17.12 -15.43 10.22
N ILE A 606 -17.28 -14.34 10.96
CA ILE A 606 -16.20 -13.37 11.21
C ILE A 606 -15.47 -13.81 12.47
N ASP A 607 -14.17 -14.12 12.35
CA ASP A 607 -13.30 -14.32 13.52
C ASP A 607 -12.72 -12.95 13.92
N PRO A 608 -12.96 -12.45 15.14
CA PRO A 608 -12.34 -11.22 15.63
C PRO A 608 -10.80 -11.22 15.59
N ASN A 609 -10.18 -12.39 15.51
CA ASN A 609 -8.74 -12.58 15.43
C ASN A 609 -8.22 -12.75 13.99
N ASP A 610 -9.08 -12.61 12.97
CA ASP A 610 -8.65 -12.59 11.58
C ASP A 610 -7.52 -11.55 11.42
N TRP A 611 -6.43 -11.97 10.78
CA TRP A 611 -5.16 -11.25 10.72
C TRP A 611 -5.30 -9.79 10.25
N PHE A 612 -6.23 -9.54 9.32
CA PHE A 612 -6.44 -8.22 8.73
C PHE A 612 -6.98 -7.20 9.74
N PHE A 613 -7.64 -7.61 10.83
CA PHE A 613 -8.09 -6.64 11.85
C PHE A 613 -6.90 -6.03 12.60
N ALA A 614 -5.81 -6.78 12.76
CA ALA A 614 -4.57 -6.29 13.35
C ALA A 614 -3.73 -5.44 12.38
N ARG A 615 -4.14 -5.34 11.10
CA ARG A 615 -3.36 -4.69 10.04
C ARG A 615 -4.08 -3.52 9.38
N HIS A 616 -5.39 -3.58 9.16
CA HIS A 616 -6.10 -2.65 8.28
C HIS A 616 -6.16 -1.22 8.82
N PHE A 617 -6.67 -0.95 10.02
CA PHE A 617 -6.56 0.39 10.63
C PHE A 617 -6.31 0.29 12.13
N HIS A 618 -5.20 0.86 12.58
CA HIS A 618 -4.86 0.92 14.00
C HIS A 618 -5.91 1.75 14.77
N LEU A 619 -6.46 1.17 15.84
CA LEU A 619 -7.55 1.73 16.68
C LEU A 619 -8.91 1.90 15.96
N ASP A 620 -9.08 1.32 14.77
CA ASP A 620 -10.34 1.36 14.00
C ASP A 620 -10.56 0.05 13.20
N PRO A 621 -10.63 -1.11 13.88
CA PRO A 621 -10.64 -2.42 13.22
C PRO A 621 -11.89 -2.61 12.35
N VAL A 622 -11.66 -2.92 11.08
CA VAL A 622 -12.71 -3.14 10.08
C VAL A 622 -12.15 -4.05 8.97
N ILE A 623 -12.97 -4.90 8.36
CA ILE A 623 -12.53 -5.71 7.21
C ILE A 623 -12.22 -4.78 6.01
N PRO A 624 -11.06 -4.95 5.33
CA PRO A 624 -10.79 -4.26 4.07
C PRO A 624 -11.86 -4.57 3.01
N GLY A 625 -12.41 -3.53 2.38
CA GLY A 625 -13.39 -3.71 1.29
C GLY A 625 -12.80 -4.49 0.11
N SER A 626 -11.51 -4.31 -0.16
CA SER A 626 -10.71 -5.05 -1.15
C SER A 626 -10.75 -6.57 -0.92
N LEU A 627 -10.74 -7.03 0.35
CA LEU A 627 -10.87 -8.46 0.66
C LEU A 627 -12.30 -8.98 0.40
N GLY A 628 -13.33 -8.16 0.63
CA GLY A 628 -14.71 -8.55 0.28
C GLY A 628 -14.92 -8.72 -1.24
N VAL A 629 -14.24 -7.91 -2.05
CA VAL A 629 -14.19 -8.09 -3.51
C VAL A 629 -13.43 -9.37 -3.88
N GLU A 630 -12.29 -9.62 -3.24
CA GLU A 630 -11.50 -10.83 -3.46
C GLU A 630 -12.27 -12.10 -3.09
N THR A 631 -13.09 -12.11 -2.03
CA THR A 631 -13.95 -13.26 -1.70
C THR A 631 -14.95 -13.58 -2.81
N VAL A 632 -15.51 -12.56 -3.47
CA VAL A 632 -16.40 -12.74 -4.63
C VAL A 632 -15.63 -13.31 -5.83
N ILE A 633 -14.41 -12.81 -6.07
CA ILE A 633 -13.52 -13.31 -7.11
C ILE A 633 -13.20 -14.79 -6.85
N GLN A 634 -12.82 -15.16 -5.62
CA GLN A 634 -12.55 -16.55 -5.24
C GLN A 634 -13.78 -17.44 -5.46
N ALA A 635 -14.98 -17.00 -5.09
CA ALA A 635 -16.20 -17.76 -5.38
C ALA A 635 -16.38 -18.03 -6.89
N MET A 636 -16.11 -17.04 -7.75
CA MET A 636 -16.15 -17.21 -9.20
C MET A 636 -15.04 -18.13 -9.72
N GLN A 637 -13.84 -18.07 -9.13
CA GLN A 637 -12.72 -18.96 -9.46
C GLN A 637 -13.05 -20.42 -9.12
N GLU A 638 -13.57 -20.70 -7.92
CA GLU A 638 -13.97 -22.04 -7.50
C GLU A 638 -15.08 -22.59 -8.40
N TRP A 639 -16.09 -21.79 -8.73
CA TRP A 639 -17.12 -22.20 -9.69
C TRP A 639 -16.54 -22.55 -11.06
N LEU A 640 -15.60 -21.75 -11.57
CA LEU A 640 -15.03 -21.96 -12.89
C LEU A 640 -14.25 -23.27 -12.98
N LEU A 641 -13.51 -23.61 -11.92
CA LEU A 641 -12.74 -24.86 -11.83
C LEU A 641 -13.61 -26.10 -11.66
N ASP A 642 -14.73 -25.96 -10.98
CA ASP A 642 -15.72 -27.02 -10.79
C ASP A 642 -16.62 -27.22 -12.03
N SER A 643 -16.68 -26.23 -12.92
CA SER A 643 -17.49 -26.26 -14.14
C SER A 643 -16.77 -26.92 -15.33
N PRO A 644 -17.50 -27.38 -16.37
CA PRO A 644 -16.90 -27.88 -17.61
C PRO A 644 -16.22 -26.77 -18.45
N HIS A 645 -16.24 -25.51 -18.00
CA HIS A 645 -15.63 -24.40 -18.73
C HIS A 645 -14.10 -24.41 -18.69
N ALA A 646 -13.50 -25.09 -17.71
CA ALA A 646 -12.05 -25.28 -17.63
C ALA A 646 -11.54 -26.47 -18.47
N GLU A 647 -12.43 -27.32 -18.98
CA GLU A 647 -12.04 -28.50 -19.76
C GLU A 647 -11.28 -28.13 -21.04
N GLY A 648 -10.18 -28.84 -21.29
CA GLY A 648 -9.34 -28.63 -22.47
C GLY A 648 -8.31 -27.51 -22.35
N LEU A 649 -8.28 -26.78 -21.22
CA LEU A 649 -7.16 -25.89 -20.92
C LEU A 649 -5.95 -26.71 -20.45
N VAL A 650 -4.79 -26.46 -21.07
CA VAL A 650 -3.50 -27.03 -20.68
C VAL A 650 -2.85 -26.07 -19.68
N ASP A 651 -2.36 -26.59 -18.55
CA ASP A 651 -1.69 -25.84 -17.48
C ASP A 651 -2.28 -24.44 -17.23
N PRO A 652 -3.58 -24.37 -16.86
CA PRO A 652 -4.27 -23.10 -16.75
C PRO A 652 -3.78 -22.29 -15.55
N ALA A 653 -3.87 -20.97 -15.68
CA ALA A 653 -3.65 -20.02 -14.59
C ALA A 653 -4.75 -18.95 -14.57
N PHE A 654 -5.08 -18.47 -13.37
CA PHE A 654 -5.93 -17.29 -13.22
C PHE A 654 -5.12 -16.03 -13.49
N VAL A 655 -5.70 -15.11 -14.26
CA VAL A 655 -5.14 -13.79 -14.53
C VAL A 655 -6.19 -12.72 -14.29
N LEU A 656 -5.75 -11.54 -13.87
CA LEU A 656 -6.66 -10.39 -13.80
C LEU A 656 -7.06 -9.99 -15.22
N PRO A 657 -8.37 -9.92 -15.53
CA PRO A 657 -8.82 -9.66 -16.90
C PRO A 657 -8.45 -8.24 -17.36
N VAL A 658 -7.67 -8.15 -18.44
CA VAL A 658 -7.42 -6.89 -19.15
C VAL A 658 -8.71 -6.41 -19.80
N ASP A 659 -8.94 -5.10 -19.78
CA ASP A 659 -10.07 -4.42 -20.42
C ASP A 659 -11.45 -4.85 -19.91
N ALA A 660 -11.52 -5.27 -18.64
CA ALA A 660 -12.76 -5.53 -17.92
C ALA A 660 -12.92 -4.53 -16.76
N PRO A 661 -13.49 -3.33 -17.01
CA PRO A 661 -13.78 -2.41 -15.93
C PRO A 661 -14.87 -2.99 -15.01
N PHE A 662 -14.68 -2.88 -13.70
CA PHE A 662 -15.69 -3.25 -12.71
C PHE A 662 -15.95 -2.10 -11.76
N THR A 663 -17.14 -2.08 -11.16
CA THR A 663 -17.56 -1.03 -10.22
C THR A 663 -17.95 -1.63 -8.89
N TRP A 664 -17.56 -1.01 -7.79
CA TRP A 664 -18.00 -1.37 -6.44
C TRP A 664 -18.65 -0.20 -5.72
N LYS A 665 -19.55 -0.50 -4.80
CA LYS A 665 -20.16 0.46 -3.86
C LYS A 665 -20.19 -0.13 -2.47
N TYR A 666 -19.88 0.71 -1.48
CA TYR A 666 -19.95 0.36 -0.07
C TYR A 666 -20.87 1.32 0.68
N ARG A 667 -21.85 0.79 1.41
CA ARG A 667 -22.74 1.54 2.32
C ARG A 667 -22.81 0.88 3.69
N GLY A 668 -21.67 0.47 4.19
CA GLY A 668 -21.54 -0.12 5.52
C GLY A 668 -20.13 -0.61 5.77
N GLN A 669 -19.93 -1.24 6.92
CA GLN A 669 -18.66 -1.81 7.35
C GLN A 669 -18.88 -3.14 8.06
N PHE A 670 -17.85 -3.99 8.03
CA PHE A 670 -17.78 -5.22 8.83
C PHE A 670 -16.83 -5.01 10.01
N LEU A 671 -17.38 -5.06 11.20
CA LEU A 671 -16.67 -5.01 12.46
C LEU A 671 -16.38 -6.43 12.98
N PRO A 672 -15.39 -6.60 13.88
CA PRO A 672 -15.12 -7.88 14.53
C PRO A 672 -16.35 -8.53 15.18
N THR A 673 -17.35 -7.72 15.56
CA THR A 673 -18.56 -8.15 16.27
C THR A 673 -19.76 -8.43 15.36
N ASP A 674 -19.65 -8.23 14.04
CA ASP A 674 -20.80 -8.41 13.12
C ASP A 674 -21.15 -9.89 12.86
N GLY A 675 -20.35 -10.84 13.35
CA GLY A 675 -20.69 -12.27 13.44
C GLY A 675 -20.50 -13.07 12.15
N GLU A 676 -21.09 -12.64 11.04
CA GLU A 676 -20.92 -13.31 9.73
C GLU A 676 -20.90 -12.34 8.55
N THR A 677 -20.29 -12.78 7.47
CA THR A 677 -20.40 -12.20 6.13
C THR A 677 -21.21 -13.15 5.27
N ARG A 678 -22.07 -12.59 4.41
CA ARG A 678 -22.83 -13.36 3.41
C ARG A 678 -22.68 -12.71 2.06
N LEU A 679 -22.41 -13.49 1.03
CA LEU A 679 -22.32 -13.01 -0.35
C LEU A 679 -23.27 -13.74 -1.27
N GLU A 680 -23.66 -13.06 -2.34
CA GLU A 680 -24.25 -13.67 -3.51
C GLU A 680 -23.55 -13.20 -4.78
N VAL A 681 -23.45 -14.07 -5.77
CA VAL A 681 -22.89 -13.78 -7.09
C VAL A 681 -23.86 -14.25 -8.16
N HIS A 682 -24.21 -13.34 -9.07
CA HIS A 682 -25.02 -13.60 -10.25
C HIS A 682 -24.09 -13.64 -11.46
N LEU A 683 -23.75 -14.86 -11.92
CA LEU A 683 -22.97 -15.02 -13.14
C LEU A 683 -23.75 -14.43 -14.31
N LYS A 684 -23.12 -13.57 -15.07
CA LYS A 684 -23.74 -12.71 -16.10
C LYS A 684 -23.41 -13.18 -17.50
N GLU A 685 -22.14 -13.47 -17.76
CA GLU A 685 -21.67 -13.89 -19.07
C GLU A 685 -20.47 -14.82 -18.94
N VAL A 686 -20.41 -15.85 -19.79
CA VAL A 686 -19.26 -16.73 -19.95
C VAL A 686 -18.76 -16.65 -21.39
N ARG A 687 -17.60 -16.04 -21.60
CA ARG A 687 -16.95 -15.90 -22.92
C ARG A 687 -15.82 -16.89 -23.06
N ARG A 688 -15.82 -17.65 -24.16
CA ARG A 688 -14.74 -18.57 -24.53
C ARG A 688 -13.98 -18.06 -25.74
N ALA A 689 -12.67 -18.23 -25.72
CA ALA A 689 -11.79 -18.01 -26.85
C ALA A 689 -10.67 -19.08 -26.82
N PRO A 690 -9.85 -19.23 -27.88
CA PRO A 690 -8.79 -20.23 -27.88
C PRO A 690 -7.89 -20.13 -26.64
N GLY A 691 -7.83 -21.23 -25.87
CA GLY A 691 -7.01 -21.35 -24.66
C GLY A 691 -7.47 -20.50 -23.46
N ARG A 692 -8.71 -19.99 -23.44
CA ARG A 692 -9.20 -19.18 -22.31
C ARG A 692 -10.71 -19.19 -22.11
N VAL A 693 -11.11 -18.84 -20.90
CA VAL A 693 -12.48 -18.49 -20.55
C VAL A 693 -12.49 -17.28 -19.62
N ARG A 694 -13.40 -16.34 -19.88
CA ARG A 694 -13.65 -15.17 -19.03
C ARG A 694 -15.10 -15.21 -18.56
N VAL A 695 -15.31 -14.95 -17.27
CA VAL A 695 -16.64 -14.89 -16.66
C VAL A 695 -16.82 -13.52 -16.03
N THR A 696 -17.96 -12.90 -16.28
CA THR A 696 -18.39 -11.66 -15.61
C THR A 696 -19.59 -11.92 -14.73
N ALA A 697 -19.71 -11.18 -13.64
CA ALA A 697 -20.80 -11.32 -12.69
C ALA A 697 -21.13 -9.98 -12.01
N ASP A 698 -22.33 -9.93 -11.43
CA ASP A 698 -22.68 -8.93 -10.42
C ASP A 698 -22.80 -9.61 -9.06
N ALA A 699 -22.42 -8.93 -7.99
CA ALA A 699 -22.44 -9.49 -6.65
C ALA A 699 -22.99 -8.52 -5.62
N SER A 700 -23.39 -9.07 -4.48
CA SER A 700 -23.76 -8.30 -3.30
C SER A 700 -23.23 -8.98 -2.04
N VAL A 701 -22.94 -8.18 -1.02
CA VAL A 701 -22.44 -8.69 0.27
C VAL A 701 -23.23 -8.05 1.41
N TRP A 702 -23.55 -8.86 2.41
CA TRP A 702 -24.34 -8.51 3.59
C TRP A 702 -23.54 -8.75 4.86
N LYS A 703 -23.81 -7.90 5.83
CA LYS A 703 -23.75 -8.28 7.25
C LYS A 703 -25.16 -8.66 7.71
N PRO A 704 -25.34 -9.24 8.90
CA PRO A 704 -26.66 -9.66 9.35
C PRO A 704 -27.73 -8.56 9.20
N GLY A 705 -28.74 -8.84 8.37
CA GLY A 705 -29.88 -7.95 8.12
C GLY A 705 -29.63 -6.75 7.19
N LEU A 706 -28.41 -6.54 6.67
CA LEU A 706 -28.08 -5.33 5.91
C LEU A 706 -27.17 -5.62 4.72
N ARG A 707 -27.64 -5.32 3.49
CA ARG A 707 -26.82 -5.35 2.28
C ARG A 707 -25.92 -4.12 2.26
N ILE A 708 -24.62 -4.32 2.20
CA ILE A 708 -23.65 -3.22 2.32
C ILE A 708 -22.74 -3.08 1.11
N TYR A 709 -22.47 -4.16 0.36
CA TYR A 709 -21.65 -4.10 -0.85
C TYR A 709 -22.48 -4.44 -2.10
N GLU A 710 -22.16 -3.77 -3.20
CA GLU A 710 -22.65 -4.05 -4.55
C GLU A 710 -21.46 -3.99 -5.50
N LEU A 711 -21.25 -5.07 -6.26
CA LEU A 711 -20.23 -5.18 -7.29
C LEU A 711 -20.92 -5.39 -8.64
N ILE A 712 -20.50 -4.65 -9.65
CA ILE A 712 -21.03 -4.70 -11.01
C ILE A 712 -19.89 -5.01 -11.97
N ASP A 713 -20.11 -5.99 -12.84
CA ASP A 713 -19.15 -6.42 -13.87
C ASP A 713 -17.79 -6.90 -13.30
N VAL A 714 -17.78 -7.50 -12.11
CA VAL A 714 -16.58 -8.21 -11.61
C VAL A 714 -16.25 -9.37 -12.54
N ALA A 715 -14.98 -9.58 -12.84
CA ALA A 715 -14.55 -10.53 -13.85
C ALA A 715 -13.41 -11.43 -13.37
N VAL A 716 -13.43 -12.68 -13.81
CA VAL A 716 -12.31 -13.64 -13.66
C VAL A 716 -11.96 -14.22 -15.03
N GLU A 717 -10.66 -14.46 -15.26
CA GLU A 717 -10.18 -15.13 -16.48
C GLU A 717 -9.27 -16.29 -16.11
N LEU A 718 -9.57 -17.45 -16.68
CA LEU A 718 -8.75 -18.65 -16.62
C LEU A 718 -8.18 -18.92 -18.01
N ARG A 719 -6.86 -19.07 -18.09
CA ARG A 719 -6.15 -19.09 -19.36
C ARG A 719 -5.06 -20.15 -19.33
N THR A 720 -4.91 -20.91 -20.42
CA THR A 720 -3.74 -21.77 -20.66
C THR A 720 -2.45 -20.95 -20.63
N ASP A 721 -1.43 -21.44 -19.96
CA ASP A 721 -0.13 -20.78 -19.93
C ASP A 721 0.37 -20.41 -21.34
N GLY A 722 0.90 -19.19 -21.49
CA GLY A 722 1.37 -18.65 -22.76
C GLY A 722 0.31 -18.27 -23.80
N ALA A 723 -0.99 -18.48 -23.56
CA ALA A 723 -2.02 -17.96 -24.47
C ALA A 723 -2.03 -16.42 -24.46
N ALA A 724 -2.32 -15.77 -25.60
CA ALA A 724 -2.28 -14.31 -25.78
C ALA A 724 -3.13 -13.53 -24.75
N SER A 725 -3.05 -12.20 -24.66
CA SER A 725 -4.12 -11.46 -23.96
C SER A 725 -5.38 -11.35 -24.82
N TRP A 726 -6.50 -10.92 -24.24
CA TRP A 726 -7.75 -10.67 -24.98
C TRP A 726 -7.62 -9.50 -25.96
#